data_AF-A0A5D6YHS9-F1
#
_entry.id   AF-A0A5D6YHS9-F1
#
_cell.length_a   1.000
_cell.length_b   1.000
_cell.length_c   1.000
_cell.angle_alpha   90.00
_cell.angle_beta   90.00
_cell.angle_gamma   90.00
#
_symmetry.space_group_name_H-M   'P 1'
#
loop_
_entity.id
_entity.type
_entity.pdbx_description
1 polymer ?
#
loop_
_entity_poly.entity_id
_entity_poly.type
_entity_poly.pdbx_seq_one_letter_code
_entity_poly.pdbx_strand_id
1 'polypeptide(L)'
;METNQMSSPPARLAYANVVLFALQLLVNAKQNAFSPSAESERYFSDSPTRPAAFAFLIWPLIYVFVALLVVTDVLCPRLTFYARARRATFLRACFATSCVANTLWIALFNWIRLPTVAALDIALLWLALLPLYLFVNKPPAATTRSWAQLVLSELAVRLYFSWVSVAALLNVAIAVQSLCGGFLSLGAYIAMLAVLAVVVLAGEVYGRDPVIGSVGVWALVALAVRSDGNFDGATQEVFLELQACATLGASLVASFLVMTALRRAVCPRKSQPAVMNSPLQHHLPHINAALFVVQLLVNANMNAFGARDAHPATPDVPIAPAPFAFLIWLVVYAFAASTVAVDAFFPQYSFFNYTAHSALYRRYFMLSCITNLAFVVFNNWLGATHLATLDLFLLWGSLLPIYLVLVRHPPKHPLRPWVHFFASEFSIRLYFGWVSAAALLMVAVSLQQLHGAYLGFSVYVFLLALLLTLGTSAFVYGGEPVVGLVVSWTLVGLAVRDDTFPGSTERDFEKLQAAAALAAPVIPAVIFIDAARKVYVYWKSRKASDVELIKPVSAFQTSADYGTLAREYETLIAPASFALSIWILIYALEALLVLTDVFYPQYSLYADATQPAQLRTCFAVTCIANTAWVILYVKHSVHGATVMIFVLWLALLLLYIYSVNDRNSRGAMDWRQYVCNELPVALYFAWVSALAFNHLAISLQSARGGFLSVSTYVVHLCIVITFAIMAVLYAKDPVFVLVTIWYLVAVAVKDVSFPGKIMCADMSVRACAGEGAGIVGVLLLLSTFYMTFYESK
;
A
#
# COMPACT_ATOMS: atom_id res chain seq x y z
N MET A 1 -35.35 47.73 -9.22
CA MET A 1 -36.48 47.54 -10.16
C MET A 1 -35.81 47.35 -11.52
N GLU A 2 -35.80 46.17 -12.13
CA GLU A 2 -36.95 45.32 -12.45
C GLU A 2 -36.72 43.84 -12.09
N THR A 3 -37.69 43.31 -11.36
CA THR A 3 -38.04 41.89 -11.33
C THR A 3 -38.86 41.57 -12.57
N ASN A 4 -38.43 40.62 -13.40
CA ASN A 4 -39.33 39.97 -14.36
C ASN A 4 -39.10 38.45 -14.44
N GLN A 5 -39.98 37.76 -13.71
CA GLN A 5 -40.71 36.55 -14.09
C GLN A 5 -39.94 35.28 -14.51
N MET A 6 -39.72 34.47 -13.49
CA MET A 6 -40.05 33.04 -13.42
C MET A 6 -40.97 32.53 -14.56
N SER A 7 -40.42 31.70 -15.45
CA SER A 7 -41.15 30.66 -16.17
C SER A 7 -40.35 29.34 -16.08
N SER A 8 -40.95 28.34 -15.48
CA SER A 8 -40.43 26.97 -15.32
C SER A 8 -40.46 26.24 -16.68
N PRO A 9 -39.56 25.26 -16.94
CA PRO A 9 -39.68 23.96 -16.28
C PRO A 9 -38.33 23.27 -16.00
N PRO A 10 -37.77 23.35 -14.77
CA PRO A 10 -36.78 22.37 -14.31
C PRO A 10 -37.41 21.03 -13.88
N ALA A 11 -38.75 20.92 -13.88
CA ALA A 11 -39.47 19.77 -13.32
C ALA A 11 -39.66 18.60 -14.30
N ARG A 12 -39.86 18.84 -15.61
CA ARG A 12 -40.26 17.79 -16.57
C ARG A 12 -39.23 16.67 -16.72
N LEU A 13 -37.94 17.00 -16.74
CA LEU A 13 -36.87 16.01 -16.91
C LEU A 13 -36.64 15.18 -15.64
N ALA A 14 -36.92 15.73 -14.44
CA ALA A 14 -36.88 14.97 -13.19
C ALA A 14 -37.98 13.90 -13.18
N TYR A 15 -39.20 14.24 -13.59
CA TYR A 15 -40.29 13.27 -13.77
C TYR A 15 -39.99 12.25 -14.88
N ALA A 16 -39.38 12.68 -15.99
CA ALA A 16 -38.94 11.76 -17.04
C ALA A 16 -37.91 10.75 -16.52
N ASN A 17 -36.98 11.17 -15.67
CA ASN A 17 -36.00 10.28 -15.03
C ASN A 17 -36.66 9.26 -14.09
N VAL A 18 -37.75 9.62 -13.39
CA VAL A 18 -38.57 8.65 -12.62
C VAL A 18 -39.14 7.58 -13.54
N VAL A 19 -39.76 7.99 -14.64
CA VAL A 19 -40.39 7.06 -15.59
C VAL A 19 -39.35 6.16 -16.24
N LEU A 20 -38.23 6.73 -16.72
CA LEU A 20 -37.14 5.97 -17.33
C LEU A 20 -36.51 4.97 -16.36
N PHE A 21 -36.31 5.37 -15.10
CA PHE A 21 -35.81 4.47 -14.07
C PHE A 21 -36.81 3.35 -13.72
N ALA A 22 -38.11 3.67 -13.64
CA ALA A 22 -39.15 2.66 -13.42
C ALA A 22 -39.22 1.65 -14.58
N LEU A 23 -39.10 2.11 -15.82
CA LEU A 23 -39.02 1.25 -17.01
C LEU A 23 -37.77 0.36 -16.96
N GLN A 24 -36.61 0.92 -16.61
CA GLN A 24 -35.37 0.16 -16.41
C GLN A 24 -35.54 -0.95 -15.37
N LEU A 25 -36.19 -0.67 -14.23
CA LEU A 25 -36.47 -1.68 -13.20
C LEU A 25 -37.40 -2.79 -13.69
N LEU A 26 -38.43 -2.45 -14.47
CA LEU A 26 -39.34 -3.44 -15.07
C LEU A 26 -38.62 -4.37 -16.04
N VAL A 27 -37.75 -3.82 -16.88
CA VAL A 27 -36.93 -4.60 -17.82
C VAL A 27 -35.94 -5.48 -17.07
N ASN A 28 -35.28 -4.95 -16.03
CA ASN A 28 -34.37 -5.71 -15.18
C ASN A 28 -35.07 -6.85 -14.43
N ALA A 29 -36.30 -6.64 -13.93
CA ALA A 29 -37.09 -7.71 -13.31
C ALA A 29 -37.44 -8.85 -14.29
N LYS A 30 -37.40 -8.58 -15.59
CA LYS A 30 -37.63 -9.54 -16.67
C LYS A 30 -36.34 -9.94 -17.39
N GLN A 31 -35.14 -9.69 -16.83
CA GLN A 31 -33.88 -9.91 -17.56
C GLN A 31 -33.74 -11.34 -18.08
N ASN A 32 -34.21 -12.34 -17.31
CA ASN A 32 -34.10 -13.76 -17.66
C ASN A 32 -35.32 -14.30 -18.42
N ALA A 33 -36.40 -13.53 -18.57
CA ALA A 33 -37.68 -14.01 -19.08
C ALA A 33 -37.64 -14.44 -20.56
N PHE A 34 -36.65 -13.94 -21.31
CA PHE A 34 -36.48 -14.19 -22.75
C PHE A 34 -35.11 -14.78 -23.08
N SER A 35 -34.39 -15.32 -22.09
CA SER A 35 -33.06 -15.89 -22.32
C SER A 35 -33.18 -17.34 -22.85
N PRO A 36 -32.55 -17.69 -23.99
CA PRO A 36 -32.58 -19.05 -24.54
C PRO A 36 -31.99 -20.08 -23.55
N SER A 37 -32.56 -21.29 -23.50
CA SER A 37 -32.26 -22.32 -22.48
C SER A 37 -31.15 -23.32 -22.85
N ALA A 38 -30.41 -23.11 -23.94
CA ALA A 38 -29.43 -24.09 -24.43
C ALA A 38 -28.10 -24.08 -23.63
N GLU A 39 -27.61 -25.25 -23.23
CA GLU A 39 -26.39 -25.41 -22.42
C GLU A 39 -25.09 -25.08 -23.17
N SER A 40 -25.03 -25.31 -24.49
CA SER A 40 -23.85 -25.07 -25.32
C SER A 40 -23.45 -23.60 -25.43
N GLU A 41 -24.34 -22.66 -25.08
CA GLU A 41 -24.13 -21.22 -25.23
C GLU A 41 -23.65 -20.53 -23.93
N ARG A 42 -23.63 -21.23 -22.78
CA ARG A 42 -23.07 -20.68 -21.52
C ARG A 42 -21.57 -20.38 -21.62
N TYR A 43 -20.86 -21.11 -22.49
CA TYR A 43 -19.40 -21.02 -22.66
C TYR A 43 -18.92 -19.62 -23.07
N PHE A 44 -19.67 -18.89 -23.90
CA PHE A 44 -19.30 -17.53 -24.31
C PHE A 44 -19.53 -16.47 -23.23
N SER A 45 -20.40 -16.75 -22.25
CA SER A 45 -20.70 -15.82 -21.15
C SER A 45 -19.80 -15.99 -19.93
N ASP A 46 -19.08 -17.11 -19.84
CA ASP A 46 -18.26 -17.44 -18.67
C ASP A 46 -16.79 -17.13 -18.89
N SER A 47 -16.42 -15.85 -18.73
CA SER A 47 -15.04 -15.41 -18.77
C SER A 47 -14.30 -15.74 -17.45
N PRO A 48 -13.00 -16.10 -17.50
CA PRO A 48 -12.14 -16.21 -16.31
C PRO A 48 -12.13 -14.95 -15.45
N THR A 49 -12.43 -13.78 -16.03
CA THR A 49 -12.50 -12.50 -15.30
C THR A 49 -13.86 -12.22 -14.64
N ARG A 50 -14.89 -13.04 -14.89
CA ARG A 50 -16.21 -12.86 -14.27
C ARG A 50 -16.08 -13.07 -12.75
N PRO A 51 -16.56 -12.15 -11.89
CA PRO A 51 -16.56 -12.32 -10.45
C PRO A 51 -17.55 -13.40 -9.96
N ALA A 52 -17.36 -13.87 -8.74
CA ALA A 52 -18.32 -14.76 -8.06
C ALA A 52 -19.74 -14.18 -8.01
N ALA A 53 -20.76 -15.06 -8.00
CA ALA A 53 -22.16 -14.67 -8.10
C ALA A 53 -22.62 -13.63 -7.06
N PHE A 54 -22.07 -13.68 -5.84
CA PHE A 54 -22.42 -12.73 -4.78
C PHE A 54 -22.01 -11.28 -5.12
N ALA A 55 -21.03 -11.07 -6.00
CA ALA A 55 -20.59 -9.73 -6.40
C ALA A 55 -21.74 -8.89 -6.96
N PHE A 56 -22.66 -9.56 -7.67
CA PHE A 56 -23.80 -8.94 -8.35
C PHE A 56 -24.91 -8.48 -7.39
N LEU A 57 -24.82 -8.80 -6.09
CA LEU A 57 -25.70 -8.23 -5.05
C LEU A 57 -25.55 -6.70 -4.89
N ILE A 58 -24.53 -6.12 -5.51
CA ILE A 58 -24.37 -4.66 -5.60
C ILE A 58 -25.47 -3.98 -6.43
N TRP A 59 -26.13 -4.69 -7.36
CA TRP A 59 -27.18 -4.12 -8.19
C TRP A 59 -28.43 -3.69 -7.40
N PRO A 60 -29.03 -4.55 -6.54
CA PRO A 60 -30.07 -4.13 -5.61
C PRO A 60 -29.69 -2.88 -4.81
N LEU A 61 -28.45 -2.81 -4.31
CA LEU A 61 -27.95 -1.66 -3.55
C LEU A 61 -27.92 -0.39 -4.41
N ILE A 62 -27.40 -0.47 -5.64
CA ILE A 62 -27.38 0.64 -6.60
C ILE A 62 -28.82 1.11 -6.88
N TYR A 63 -29.74 0.19 -7.16
CA TYR A 63 -31.13 0.54 -7.47
C TYR A 63 -31.83 1.25 -6.31
N VAL A 64 -31.59 0.84 -5.06
CA VAL A 64 -32.13 1.56 -3.88
C VAL A 64 -31.62 3.00 -3.83
N PHE A 65 -30.31 3.22 -3.97
CA PHE A 65 -29.78 4.58 -3.92
C PHE A 65 -30.18 5.44 -5.13
N VAL A 66 -30.30 4.84 -6.32
CA VAL A 66 -30.80 5.53 -7.51
C VAL A 66 -32.28 5.90 -7.34
N ALA A 67 -33.10 5.02 -6.76
CA ALA A 67 -34.48 5.32 -6.41
C ALA A 67 -34.56 6.52 -5.45
N LEU A 68 -33.72 6.52 -4.40
CA LEU A 68 -33.62 7.64 -3.46
C LEU A 68 -33.22 8.94 -4.18
N LEU A 69 -32.25 8.91 -5.09
CA LEU A 69 -31.84 10.07 -5.88
C LEU A 69 -33.00 10.64 -6.71
N VAL A 70 -33.69 9.78 -7.45
CA VAL A 70 -34.73 10.19 -8.39
C VAL A 70 -36.00 10.69 -7.67
N VAL A 71 -36.37 10.03 -6.57
CA VAL A 71 -37.46 10.50 -5.68
C VAL A 71 -37.09 11.83 -5.02
N THR A 72 -35.84 11.98 -4.56
CA THR A 72 -35.37 13.22 -3.94
C THR A 72 -35.30 14.38 -4.94
N ASP A 73 -34.96 14.13 -6.21
CA ASP A 73 -34.96 15.17 -7.26
C ASP A 73 -36.36 15.73 -7.53
N VAL A 74 -37.40 14.91 -7.38
CA VAL A 74 -38.80 15.33 -7.55
C VAL A 74 -39.37 15.96 -6.29
N LEU A 75 -39.29 15.27 -5.14
CA LEU A 75 -39.94 15.70 -3.90
C LEU A 75 -39.18 16.79 -3.17
N CYS A 76 -37.84 16.73 -3.18
CA CYS A 76 -36.96 17.58 -2.39
C CYS A 76 -35.76 18.09 -3.22
N PRO A 77 -35.98 18.82 -4.35
CA PRO A 77 -34.92 19.16 -5.29
C PRO A 77 -33.74 19.91 -4.66
N ARG A 78 -33.99 20.68 -3.58
CA ARG A 78 -32.97 21.41 -2.81
C ARG A 78 -31.93 20.51 -2.14
N LEU A 79 -32.24 19.24 -1.87
CA LEU A 79 -31.33 18.25 -1.27
C LEU A 79 -30.46 17.53 -2.30
N THR A 80 -30.76 17.65 -3.60
CA THR A 80 -29.98 17.00 -4.65
C THR A 80 -28.75 17.81 -5.04
N PHE A 81 -27.72 17.13 -5.56
CA PHE A 81 -26.56 17.80 -6.14
C PHE A 81 -26.93 18.62 -7.39
N TYR A 82 -28.04 18.31 -8.08
CA TYR A 82 -28.52 19.09 -9.24
C TYR A 82 -28.83 20.55 -8.89
N ALA A 83 -29.27 20.84 -7.66
CA ALA A 83 -29.54 22.20 -7.23
C ALA A 83 -28.27 23.10 -7.19
N ARG A 84 -27.07 22.52 -7.06
CA ARG A 84 -25.79 23.25 -7.13
C ARG A 84 -25.25 23.36 -8.56
N ALA A 85 -25.79 22.61 -9.50
CA ALA A 85 -25.21 22.50 -10.84
C ALA A 85 -25.63 23.69 -11.71
N ARG A 86 -24.67 24.46 -12.21
CA ARG A 86 -24.91 25.52 -13.22
C ARG A 86 -25.56 24.97 -14.50
N ARG A 87 -25.33 23.68 -14.81
CA ARG A 87 -25.92 22.95 -15.93
C ARG A 87 -26.71 21.72 -15.46
N ALA A 88 -27.68 21.92 -14.56
CA ALA A 88 -28.49 20.83 -13.99
C ALA A 88 -29.23 20.00 -15.06
N THR A 89 -29.77 20.64 -16.11
CA THR A 89 -30.46 19.95 -17.21
C THR A 89 -29.55 18.98 -17.96
N PHE A 90 -28.29 19.36 -18.19
CA PHE A 90 -27.30 18.49 -18.83
C PHE A 90 -27.03 17.24 -17.98
N LEU A 91 -26.79 17.40 -16.67
CA LEU A 91 -26.54 16.27 -15.78
C LEU A 91 -27.77 15.33 -15.68
N ARG A 92 -28.99 15.90 -15.64
CA ARG A 92 -30.23 15.11 -15.67
C ARG A 92 -30.42 14.36 -16.99
N ALA A 93 -29.99 14.95 -18.11
CA ALA A 93 -30.00 14.29 -19.42
C ALA A 93 -28.97 13.16 -19.48
N CYS A 94 -27.77 13.36 -18.93
CA CYS A 94 -26.78 12.28 -18.77
C CYS A 94 -27.34 11.10 -17.95
N PHE A 95 -28.08 11.39 -16.88
CA PHE A 95 -28.78 10.35 -16.12
C PHE A 95 -29.87 9.65 -16.94
N ALA A 96 -30.69 10.40 -17.68
CA ALA A 96 -31.69 9.83 -18.60
C ALA A 96 -31.04 8.86 -19.61
N THR A 97 -29.94 9.28 -20.24
CA THR A 97 -29.15 8.44 -21.15
C THR A 97 -28.63 7.19 -20.44
N SER A 98 -28.22 7.29 -19.18
CA SER A 98 -27.77 6.12 -18.41
C SER A 98 -28.88 5.09 -18.20
N CYS A 99 -30.13 5.52 -17.96
CA CYS A 99 -31.27 4.59 -17.83
C CYS A 99 -31.58 3.89 -19.15
N VAL A 100 -31.54 4.62 -20.26
CA VAL A 100 -31.77 4.07 -21.61
C VAL A 100 -30.66 3.08 -21.98
N ALA A 101 -29.39 3.47 -21.82
CA ALA A 101 -28.25 2.59 -22.08
C ALA A 101 -28.29 1.34 -21.19
N ASN A 102 -28.60 1.45 -19.89
CA ASN A 102 -28.72 0.26 -19.05
C ASN A 102 -29.85 -0.68 -19.49
N THR A 103 -30.98 -0.13 -19.94
CA THR A 103 -32.10 -0.92 -20.49
C THR A 103 -31.70 -1.62 -21.79
N LEU A 104 -31.00 -0.91 -22.68
CA LEU A 104 -30.45 -1.45 -23.92
C LEU A 104 -29.44 -2.56 -23.64
N TRP A 105 -28.56 -2.38 -22.67
CA TRP A 105 -27.57 -3.39 -22.28
C TRP A 105 -28.25 -4.70 -21.88
N ILE A 106 -29.31 -4.65 -21.09
CA ILE A 106 -30.08 -5.85 -20.70
C ILE A 106 -30.63 -6.55 -21.95
N ALA A 107 -31.24 -5.81 -22.87
CA ALA A 107 -31.75 -6.38 -24.11
C ALA A 107 -30.63 -6.97 -24.99
N LEU A 108 -29.55 -6.23 -25.21
CA LEU A 108 -28.43 -6.62 -26.06
C LEU A 108 -27.67 -7.83 -25.50
N PHE A 109 -27.40 -7.85 -24.18
CA PHE A 109 -26.60 -8.88 -23.54
C PHE A 109 -27.41 -10.14 -23.18
N ASN A 110 -28.63 -9.98 -22.64
CA ASN A 110 -29.43 -11.11 -22.14
C ASN A 110 -30.46 -11.66 -23.13
N TRP A 111 -31.09 -10.79 -23.93
CA TRP A 111 -32.18 -11.20 -24.84
C TRP A 111 -31.66 -11.49 -26.25
N ILE A 112 -30.86 -10.57 -26.81
CA ILE A 112 -30.40 -10.63 -28.21
C ILE A 112 -29.03 -11.31 -28.32
N ARG A 113 -28.28 -11.46 -27.21
CA ARG A 113 -26.96 -12.13 -27.15
C ARG A 113 -25.90 -11.55 -28.08
N LEU A 114 -25.80 -10.22 -28.16
CA LEU A 114 -24.77 -9.50 -28.91
C LEU A 114 -23.71 -8.91 -27.94
N PRO A 115 -22.74 -9.71 -27.43
CA PRO A 115 -21.80 -9.27 -26.40
C PRO A 115 -20.90 -8.10 -26.86
N THR A 116 -20.54 -8.05 -28.14
CA THR A 116 -19.75 -6.95 -28.72
C THR A 116 -20.51 -5.62 -28.72
N VAL A 117 -21.77 -5.64 -29.13
CA VAL A 117 -22.65 -4.44 -29.13
C VAL A 117 -23.00 -4.05 -27.69
N ALA A 118 -23.22 -5.01 -26.81
CA ALA A 118 -23.44 -4.77 -25.39
C ALA A 118 -22.20 -4.15 -24.71
N ALA A 119 -20.98 -4.54 -25.10
CA ALA A 119 -19.75 -3.91 -24.61
C ALA A 119 -19.60 -2.45 -25.04
N LEU A 120 -20.02 -2.12 -26.27
CA LEU A 120 -20.08 -0.72 -26.73
C LEU A 120 -21.14 0.08 -25.97
N ASP A 121 -22.30 -0.51 -25.72
CA ASP A 121 -23.38 0.14 -24.98
C ASP A 121 -23.06 0.37 -23.50
N ILE A 122 -22.37 -0.57 -22.83
CA ILE A 122 -21.91 -0.33 -21.45
C ILE A 122 -20.79 0.71 -21.38
N ALA A 123 -19.96 0.85 -22.42
CA ALA A 123 -19.01 1.96 -22.52
C ALA A 123 -19.74 3.31 -22.72
N LEU A 124 -20.84 3.33 -23.48
CA LEU A 124 -21.72 4.50 -23.58
C LEU A 124 -22.37 4.82 -22.22
N LEU A 125 -22.82 3.81 -21.47
CA LEU A 125 -23.31 3.96 -20.11
C LEU A 125 -22.24 4.58 -19.19
N TRP A 126 -21.01 4.09 -19.26
CA TRP A 126 -19.87 4.64 -18.52
C TRP A 126 -19.63 6.12 -18.85
N LEU A 127 -19.62 6.47 -20.13
CA LEU A 127 -19.48 7.86 -20.62
C LEU A 127 -20.64 8.75 -20.17
N ALA A 128 -21.86 8.22 -20.12
CA ALA A 128 -23.03 8.95 -19.63
C ALA A 128 -22.92 9.25 -18.13
N LEU A 129 -22.37 8.33 -17.33
CA LEU A 129 -22.22 8.49 -15.87
C LEU A 129 -21.01 9.35 -15.47
N LEU A 130 -19.95 9.39 -16.28
CA LEU A 130 -18.71 10.11 -15.99
C LEU A 130 -18.93 11.61 -15.63
N PRO A 131 -19.72 12.40 -16.36
CA PRO A 131 -20.00 13.80 -15.99
C PRO A 131 -20.66 13.94 -14.62
N LEU A 132 -21.56 13.02 -14.25
CA LEU A 132 -22.21 13.03 -12.94
C LEU A 132 -21.18 12.71 -11.84
N TYR A 133 -20.35 11.68 -12.05
CA TYR A 133 -19.30 11.28 -11.11
C TYR A 133 -18.29 12.42 -10.86
N LEU A 134 -17.77 13.02 -11.93
CA LEU A 134 -16.82 14.14 -11.85
C LEU A 134 -17.44 15.35 -11.15
N PHE A 135 -18.73 15.62 -11.34
CA PHE A 135 -19.41 16.72 -10.66
C PHE A 135 -19.55 16.45 -9.15
N VAL A 136 -19.97 15.24 -8.78
CA VAL A 136 -20.20 14.84 -7.39
C VAL A 136 -18.88 14.74 -6.59
N ASN A 137 -17.76 14.47 -7.25
CA ASN A 137 -16.45 14.38 -6.60
C ASN A 137 -15.71 15.71 -6.44
N LYS A 138 -16.20 16.81 -7.03
CA LYS A 138 -15.65 18.14 -6.75
C LYS A 138 -15.93 18.57 -5.29
N PRO A 139 -14.93 19.01 -4.52
CA PRO A 139 -15.15 19.52 -3.17
C PRO A 139 -15.97 20.82 -3.20
N PRO A 140 -16.96 21.02 -2.30
CA PRO A 140 -17.70 22.28 -2.19
C PRO A 140 -16.77 23.43 -1.74
N ALA A 141 -16.96 24.63 -2.28
CA ALA A 141 -16.08 25.78 -2.03
C ALA A 141 -16.16 26.37 -0.60
N ALA A 142 -17.25 26.17 0.16
CA ALA A 142 -17.41 26.84 1.45
C ALA A 142 -18.36 26.19 2.48
N THR A 143 -19.01 25.05 2.20
CA THR A 143 -19.98 24.45 3.12
C THR A 143 -19.67 22.99 3.44
N THR A 144 -19.91 22.64 4.69
CA THR A 144 -19.86 21.28 5.21
C THR A 144 -20.91 20.43 4.47
N ARG A 145 -20.48 19.33 3.82
CA ARG A 145 -21.40 18.40 3.13
C ARG A 145 -22.48 17.93 4.11
N SER A 146 -23.75 18.12 3.77
CA SER A 146 -24.86 17.55 4.53
C SER A 146 -24.90 16.03 4.31
N TRP A 147 -24.99 15.26 5.40
CA TRP A 147 -25.15 13.81 5.33
C TRP A 147 -26.38 13.40 4.52
N ALA A 148 -27.48 14.16 4.64
CA ALA A 148 -28.68 13.92 3.85
C ALA A 148 -28.42 14.05 2.34
N GLN A 149 -27.66 15.07 1.91
CA GLN A 149 -27.31 15.25 0.49
C GLN A 149 -26.38 14.14 -0.02
N LEU A 150 -25.44 13.67 0.82
CA LEU A 150 -24.54 12.57 0.47
C LEU A 150 -25.33 11.28 0.23
N VAL A 151 -26.16 10.88 1.19
CA VAL A 151 -26.90 9.60 1.16
C VAL A 151 -28.02 9.62 0.13
N LEU A 152 -28.81 10.69 0.08
CA LEU A 152 -29.99 10.78 -0.79
C LEU A 152 -29.66 11.14 -2.24
N SER A 153 -28.42 11.53 -2.58
CA SER A 153 -28.10 11.93 -3.95
C SER A 153 -26.71 11.56 -4.46
N GLU A 154 -25.64 11.91 -3.76
CA GLU A 154 -24.27 11.74 -4.26
C GLU A 154 -23.82 10.27 -4.28
N LEU A 155 -24.22 9.50 -3.27
CA LEU A 155 -23.81 8.10 -3.10
C LEU A 155 -24.32 7.20 -4.23
N ALA A 156 -25.52 7.47 -4.74
CA ALA A 156 -26.10 6.75 -5.87
C ALA A 156 -25.21 6.78 -7.11
N VAL A 157 -24.76 7.99 -7.49
CA VAL A 157 -23.91 8.21 -8.66
C VAL A 157 -22.53 7.57 -8.46
N ARG A 158 -21.95 7.71 -7.26
CA ARG A 158 -20.62 7.14 -6.95
C ARG A 158 -20.63 5.61 -7.02
N LEU A 159 -21.59 4.96 -6.35
CA LEU A 159 -21.74 3.50 -6.40
C LEU A 159 -21.98 3.03 -7.84
N TYR A 160 -22.89 3.69 -8.56
CA TYR A 160 -23.26 3.28 -9.90
C TYR A 160 -22.08 3.39 -10.88
N PHE A 161 -21.41 4.54 -10.94
CA PHE A 161 -20.25 4.74 -11.81
C PHE A 161 -19.10 3.78 -11.48
N SER A 162 -18.89 3.51 -10.19
CA SER A 162 -17.81 2.62 -9.73
C SER A 162 -18.03 1.18 -10.18
N TRP A 163 -19.25 0.66 -10.05
CA TRP A 163 -19.58 -0.69 -10.52
C TRP A 163 -19.60 -0.78 -12.05
N VAL A 164 -20.12 0.25 -12.74
CA VAL A 164 -20.09 0.29 -14.21
C VAL A 164 -18.65 0.32 -14.75
N SER A 165 -17.69 0.89 -14.02
CA SER A 165 -16.27 0.83 -14.39
C SER A 165 -15.72 -0.61 -14.37
N VAL A 166 -16.12 -1.41 -13.39
CA VAL A 166 -15.81 -2.85 -13.34
C VAL A 166 -16.53 -3.57 -14.48
N ALA A 167 -17.83 -3.35 -14.63
CA ALA A 167 -18.66 -4.06 -15.59
C ALA A 167 -18.26 -3.78 -17.05
N ALA A 168 -17.81 -2.56 -17.37
CA ALA A 168 -17.32 -2.22 -18.69
C ALA A 168 -16.11 -3.09 -19.08
N LEU A 169 -15.18 -3.29 -18.15
CA LEU A 169 -14.02 -4.15 -18.36
C LEU A 169 -14.43 -5.62 -18.59
N LEU A 170 -15.36 -6.12 -17.77
CA LEU A 170 -15.87 -7.49 -17.91
C LEU A 170 -16.56 -7.71 -19.27
N ASN A 171 -17.35 -6.74 -19.72
CA ASN A 171 -18.03 -6.82 -21.01
C ASN A 171 -17.05 -6.75 -22.18
N VAL A 172 -15.97 -5.98 -22.06
CA VAL A 172 -14.88 -5.97 -23.05
C VAL A 172 -14.21 -7.35 -23.09
N ALA A 173 -13.91 -7.97 -21.95
CA ALA A 173 -13.33 -9.31 -21.91
C ALA A 173 -14.21 -10.34 -22.63
N ILE A 174 -15.53 -10.33 -22.37
CA ILE A 174 -16.50 -11.22 -23.00
C ILE A 174 -16.64 -10.92 -24.50
N ALA A 175 -16.67 -9.65 -24.90
CA ALA A 175 -16.74 -9.25 -26.30
C ALA A 175 -15.52 -9.71 -27.11
N VAL A 176 -14.30 -9.51 -26.58
CA VAL A 176 -13.07 -9.93 -27.25
C VAL A 176 -13.00 -11.46 -27.31
N GLN A 177 -13.38 -12.16 -26.23
CA GLN A 177 -13.48 -13.63 -26.22
C GLN A 177 -14.45 -14.14 -27.30
N SER A 178 -15.59 -13.47 -27.48
CA SER A 178 -16.56 -13.82 -28.53
C SER A 178 -16.03 -13.62 -29.94
N LEU A 179 -15.19 -12.59 -30.16
CA LEU A 179 -14.56 -12.33 -31.46
C LEU A 179 -13.42 -13.30 -31.76
N CYS A 180 -12.67 -13.71 -30.74
CA CYS A 180 -11.54 -14.64 -30.87
C CYS A 180 -11.98 -16.11 -30.95
N GLY A 181 -13.23 -16.44 -30.64
CA GLY A 181 -13.74 -17.81 -30.67
C GLY A 181 -13.16 -18.72 -29.57
N GLY A 182 -12.60 -18.14 -28.49
CA GLY A 182 -11.94 -18.88 -27.41
C GLY A 182 -11.41 -17.95 -26.31
N PHE A 183 -10.95 -18.51 -25.20
CA PHE A 183 -10.40 -17.74 -24.08
C PHE A 183 -9.20 -16.90 -24.52
N LEU A 184 -9.08 -15.71 -23.94
CA LEU A 184 -7.95 -14.81 -24.20
C LEU A 184 -6.67 -15.34 -23.57
N SER A 185 -5.53 -14.85 -24.07
CA SER A 185 -4.25 -15.11 -23.43
C SER A 185 -4.25 -14.55 -22.00
N LEU A 186 -3.48 -15.19 -21.12
CA LEU A 186 -3.25 -14.73 -19.76
C LEU A 186 -2.93 -13.22 -19.72
N GLY A 187 -1.97 -12.78 -20.54
CA GLY A 187 -1.56 -11.39 -20.65
C GLY A 187 -2.67 -10.40 -21.02
N ALA A 188 -3.67 -10.82 -21.80
CA ALA A 188 -4.81 -9.97 -22.13
C ALA A 188 -5.76 -9.78 -20.94
N TYR A 189 -6.07 -10.84 -20.20
CA TYR A 189 -6.89 -10.75 -18.98
C TYR A 189 -6.23 -9.92 -17.89
N ILE A 190 -4.95 -10.17 -17.73
CA ILE A 190 -4.03 -9.41 -16.89
C ILE A 190 -4.05 -7.91 -17.24
N ALA A 191 -3.88 -7.55 -18.53
CA ALA A 191 -3.87 -6.16 -18.95
C ALA A 191 -5.19 -5.46 -18.64
N MET A 192 -6.31 -6.18 -18.77
CA MET A 192 -7.63 -5.69 -18.38
C MET A 192 -7.71 -5.47 -16.86
N LEU A 193 -7.26 -6.40 -16.02
CA LEU A 193 -7.23 -6.19 -14.56
C LEU A 193 -6.34 -5.01 -14.14
N ALA A 194 -5.20 -4.82 -14.83
CA ALA A 194 -4.32 -3.67 -14.62
C ALA A 194 -5.04 -2.35 -14.94
N VAL A 195 -5.78 -2.28 -16.06
CA VAL A 195 -6.60 -1.11 -16.41
C VAL A 195 -7.66 -0.83 -15.34
N LEU A 196 -8.33 -1.86 -14.83
CA LEU A 196 -9.30 -1.71 -13.75
C LEU A 196 -8.66 -1.15 -12.47
N ALA A 197 -7.52 -1.69 -12.06
CA ALA A 197 -6.78 -1.22 -10.90
C ALA A 197 -6.37 0.26 -11.06
N VAL A 198 -5.92 0.67 -12.25
CA VAL A 198 -5.57 2.06 -12.56
C VAL A 198 -6.78 2.98 -12.42
N VAL A 199 -7.94 2.62 -12.98
CA VAL A 199 -9.17 3.44 -12.89
C VAL A 199 -9.60 3.61 -11.43
N VAL A 200 -9.57 2.53 -10.65
CA VAL A 200 -9.95 2.55 -9.23
C VAL A 200 -8.98 3.40 -8.41
N LEU A 201 -7.67 3.19 -8.57
CA LEU A 201 -6.64 3.96 -7.88
C LEU A 201 -6.67 5.43 -8.28
N ALA A 202 -6.91 5.75 -9.55
CA ALA A 202 -7.04 7.13 -10.01
C ALA A 202 -8.25 7.83 -9.35
N GLY A 203 -9.40 7.14 -9.27
CA GLY A 203 -10.58 7.64 -8.58
C GLY A 203 -10.35 7.84 -7.08
N GLU A 204 -9.55 6.98 -6.45
CA GLU A 204 -9.23 7.09 -5.03
C GLU A 204 -8.21 8.20 -4.74
N VAL A 205 -7.12 8.26 -5.49
CA VAL A 205 -6.01 9.21 -5.28
C VAL A 205 -6.40 10.63 -5.71
N TYR A 206 -6.92 10.78 -6.93
CA TYR A 206 -7.26 12.09 -7.49
C TYR A 206 -8.68 12.50 -7.16
N GLY A 207 -9.64 11.56 -7.29
CA GLY A 207 -11.05 11.82 -6.97
C GLY A 207 -11.32 11.90 -5.48
N ARG A 208 -10.42 11.37 -4.64
CA ARG A 208 -10.59 11.26 -3.19
C ARG A 208 -11.90 10.57 -2.83
N ASP A 209 -12.33 9.60 -3.62
CA ASP A 209 -13.60 8.91 -3.43
C ASP A 209 -13.36 7.52 -2.83
N PRO A 210 -13.70 7.25 -1.56
CA PRO A 210 -13.53 5.92 -1.01
C PRO A 210 -14.53 4.92 -1.63
N VAL A 211 -15.63 5.39 -2.23
CA VAL A 211 -16.66 4.51 -2.77
C VAL A 211 -16.12 3.71 -3.97
N ILE A 212 -15.37 4.35 -4.87
CA ILE A 212 -14.78 3.65 -6.01
C ILE A 212 -13.71 2.64 -5.59
N GLY A 213 -12.90 2.97 -4.58
CA GLY A 213 -11.95 2.05 -3.96
C GLY A 213 -12.66 0.84 -3.35
N SER A 214 -13.72 1.05 -2.56
CA SER A 214 -14.49 -0.05 -1.93
C SER A 214 -15.16 -0.96 -2.95
N VAL A 215 -15.74 -0.41 -4.02
CA VAL A 215 -16.35 -1.19 -5.10
C VAL A 215 -15.31 -1.95 -5.91
N GLY A 216 -14.13 -1.35 -6.15
CA GLY A 216 -13.00 -2.04 -6.78
C GLY A 216 -12.51 -3.22 -5.96
N VAL A 217 -12.34 -3.05 -4.64
CA VAL A 217 -12.00 -4.15 -3.71
C VAL A 217 -13.07 -5.23 -3.73
N TRP A 218 -14.35 -4.85 -3.66
CA TRP A 218 -15.48 -5.80 -3.73
C TRP A 218 -15.44 -6.68 -4.98
N ALA A 219 -15.20 -6.07 -6.15
CA ALA A 219 -15.11 -6.79 -7.41
C ALA A 219 -13.89 -7.73 -7.48
N LEU A 220 -12.72 -7.24 -7.04
CA LEU A 220 -11.47 -7.99 -7.07
C LEU A 220 -11.47 -9.15 -6.06
N VAL A 221 -12.04 -8.96 -4.86
CA VAL A 221 -12.23 -10.04 -3.87
C VAL A 221 -13.19 -11.09 -4.41
N ALA A 222 -14.28 -10.68 -5.06
CA ALA A 222 -15.21 -11.63 -5.65
C ALA A 222 -14.60 -12.42 -6.83
N LEU A 223 -13.65 -11.84 -7.56
CA LEU A 223 -12.87 -12.58 -8.54
C LEU A 223 -11.88 -13.55 -7.88
N ALA A 224 -11.18 -13.10 -6.83
CA ALA A 224 -10.20 -13.89 -6.10
C ALA A 224 -10.79 -15.12 -5.39
N VAL A 225 -12.01 -15.03 -4.86
CA VAL A 225 -12.67 -16.10 -4.09
C VAL A 225 -13.55 -17.01 -4.96
N ARG A 226 -13.64 -16.74 -6.27
CA ARG A 226 -14.50 -17.48 -7.18
C ARG A 226 -14.12 -18.98 -7.24
N SER A 227 -15.08 -19.89 -7.14
CA SER A 227 -14.83 -21.33 -7.22
C SER A 227 -15.74 -22.06 -8.21
N ASP A 228 -16.68 -21.35 -8.84
CA ASP A 228 -17.60 -21.86 -9.85
C ASP A 228 -17.01 -21.69 -11.26
N GLY A 229 -16.39 -22.76 -11.78
CA GLY A 229 -15.92 -22.85 -13.16
C GLY A 229 -15.42 -24.26 -13.50
N ASN A 230 -16.01 -24.91 -14.51
CA ASN A 230 -15.47 -26.16 -15.07
C ASN A 230 -14.37 -25.82 -16.08
N PHE A 231 -13.24 -25.29 -15.61
CA PHE A 231 -12.07 -25.10 -16.48
C PHE A 231 -11.18 -26.35 -16.38
N ASP A 232 -10.71 -26.84 -17.53
CA ASP A 232 -9.81 -27.98 -17.64
C ASP A 232 -8.44 -27.58 -18.22
N GLY A 233 -7.41 -28.34 -17.84
CA GLY A 233 -6.04 -28.17 -18.33
C GLY A 233 -5.49 -26.74 -18.18
N ALA A 234 -4.97 -26.18 -19.28
CA ALA A 234 -4.33 -24.87 -19.31
C ALA A 234 -5.27 -23.70 -18.92
N THR A 235 -6.59 -23.86 -19.07
CA THR A 235 -7.55 -22.80 -18.71
C THR A 235 -7.71 -22.67 -17.19
N GLN A 236 -7.62 -23.78 -16.46
CA GLN A 236 -7.64 -23.80 -15.00
C GLN A 236 -6.40 -23.09 -14.43
N GLU A 237 -5.23 -23.27 -15.05
CA GLU A 237 -3.99 -22.59 -14.66
C GLU A 237 -4.10 -21.07 -14.85
N VAL A 238 -4.57 -20.63 -16.03
CA VAL A 238 -4.83 -19.20 -16.31
C VAL A 238 -5.83 -18.60 -15.33
N PHE A 239 -6.86 -19.36 -14.95
CA PHE A 239 -7.85 -18.92 -13.97
C PHE A 239 -7.24 -18.73 -12.57
N LEU A 240 -6.44 -19.68 -12.09
CA LEU A 240 -5.76 -19.56 -10.79
C LEU A 240 -4.77 -18.39 -10.75
N GLU A 241 -4.04 -18.16 -11.85
CA GLU A 241 -3.16 -17.00 -11.98
C GLU A 241 -3.95 -15.68 -11.92
N LEU A 242 -5.12 -15.61 -12.55
CA LEU A 242 -5.99 -14.45 -12.47
C LEU A 242 -6.55 -14.20 -11.06
N GLN A 243 -6.80 -15.25 -10.28
CA GLN A 243 -7.21 -15.11 -8.87
C GLN A 243 -6.09 -14.55 -8.00
N ALA A 244 -4.85 -14.96 -8.25
CA ALA A 244 -3.68 -14.39 -7.59
C ALA A 244 -3.54 -12.90 -7.95
N CYS A 245 -3.64 -12.54 -9.23
CA CYS A 245 -3.61 -11.13 -9.67
C CYS A 245 -4.75 -10.31 -9.06
N ALA A 246 -5.96 -10.86 -8.97
CA ALA A 246 -7.10 -10.19 -8.34
C ALA A 246 -6.90 -9.97 -6.83
N THR A 247 -6.29 -10.94 -6.13
CA THR A 247 -5.95 -10.83 -4.70
C THR A 247 -4.94 -9.71 -4.47
N LEU A 248 -3.92 -9.61 -5.34
CA LEU A 248 -2.92 -8.53 -5.31
C LEU A 248 -3.55 -7.17 -5.61
N GLY A 249 -4.41 -7.07 -6.62
CA GLY A 249 -5.14 -5.84 -6.91
C GLY A 249 -6.04 -5.40 -5.75
N ALA A 250 -6.75 -6.34 -5.12
CA ALA A 250 -7.63 -6.06 -3.99
C ALA A 250 -6.85 -5.54 -2.78
N SER A 251 -5.72 -6.18 -2.44
CA SER A 251 -4.89 -5.75 -1.31
C SER A 251 -4.29 -4.36 -1.55
N LEU A 252 -3.80 -4.10 -2.77
CA LEU A 252 -3.27 -2.79 -3.16
C LEU A 252 -4.33 -1.68 -2.98
N VAL A 253 -5.52 -1.85 -3.57
CA VAL A 253 -6.60 -0.84 -3.45
C VAL A 253 -7.07 -0.70 -1.99
N ALA A 254 -7.20 -1.80 -1.24
CA ALA A 254 -7.62 -1.75 0.15
C ALA A 254 -6.63 -0.98 1.04
N SER A 255 -5.31 -1.16 0.81
CA SER A 255 -4.27 -0.42 1.52
C SER A 255 -4.37 1.08 1.28
N PHE A 256 -4.60 1.51 0.03
CA PHE A 256 -4.83 2.92 -0.28
C PHE A 256 -6.09 3.45 0.42
N LEU A 257 -7.18 2.69 0.40
CA LEU A 257 -8.46 3.10 1.00
C LEU A 257 -8.37 3.34 2.50
N VAL A 258 -7.72 2.41 3.22
CA VAL A 258 -7.45 2.52 4.65
C VAL A 258 -6.61 3.76 4.93
N MET A 259 -5.57 4.01 4.14
CA MET A 259 -4.72 5.18 4.29
C MET A 259 -5.49 6.50 4.04
N THR A 260 -6.32 6.55 3.01
CA THR A 260 -7.16 7.70 2.68
C THR A 260 -8.19 7.98 3.80
N ALA A 261 -8.77 6.94 4.39
CA ALA A 261 -9.70 7.04 5.51
C ALA A 261 -9.01 7.51 6.81
N LEU A 262 -7.86 6.93 7.15
CA LEU A 262 -7.03 7.32 8.30
C LEU A 262 -6.57 8.78 8.19
N ARG A 263 -6.23 9.25 6.98
CA ARG A 263 -5.90 10.66 6.74
C ARG A 263 -7.08 11.59 7.04
N ARG A 264 -8.30 11.18 6.71
CA ARG A 264 -9.54 11.98 6.88
C ARG A 264 -10.07 12.01 8.31
N ALA A 265 -10.15 10.85 8.96
CA ALA A 265 -10.73 10.70 10.29
C ALA A 265 -10.00 11.54 11.34
N VAL A 266 -8.72 11.81 11.11
CA VAL A 266 -7.86 12.40 12.12
C VAL A 266 -7.53 13.87 11.80
N CYS A 267 -7.98 14.44 10.67
CA CYS A 267 -7.94 15.89 10.44
C CYS A 267 -9.01 16.57 11.31
N PRO A 268 -8.65 17.32 12.37
CA PRO A 268 -9.64 18.11 13.08
C PRO A 268 -10.12 19.21 12.13
N ARG A 269 -11.44 19.44 12.04
CA ARG A 269 -11.92 20.77 11.64
C ARG A 269 -11.23 21.77 12.58
N LYS A 270 -10.67 22.85 12.03
CA LYS A 270 -10.14 23.96 12.83
C LYS A 270 -11.23 24.42 13.82
N SER A 271 -11.17 23.94 15.05
CA SER A 271 -11.93 24.44 16.19
C SER A 271 -10.93 24.87 17.24
N GLN A 272 -11.06 26.11 17.71
CA GLN A 272 -10.20 26.72 18.72
C GLN A 272 -10.20 25.90 20.01
N PRO A 273 -9.07 25.83 20.74
CA PRO A 273 -9.01 25.11 22.01
C PRO A 273 -9.79 25.85 23.10
N ALA A 274 -10.74 25.17 23.74
CA ALA A 274 -11.44 25.66 24.93
C ALA A 274 -10.71 25.19 26.19
N VAL A 275 -10.17 26.14 26.95
CA VAL A 275 -9.54 25.88 28.26
C VAL A 275 -10.66 25.76 29.31
N MET A 276 -10.95 24.56 29.80
CA MET A 276 -11.74 24.34 31.01
C MET A 276 -10.81 23.88 32.14
N ASN A 277 -10.61 24.75 33.13
CA ASN A 277 -9.88 24.47 34.37
C ASN A 277 -10.84 23.85 35.39
N SER A 278 -10.64 22.58 35.76
CA SER A 278 -11.36 21.94 36.86
C SER A 278 -10.40 21.38 37.91
N PRO A 279 -10.73 21.42 39.21
CA PRO A 279 -9.81 21.04 40.31
C PRO A 279 -9.36 19.56 40.28
N LEU A 280 -10.12 18.69 39.60
CA LEU A 280 -9.76 17.30 39.34
C LEU A 280 -8.51 17.16 38.48
N GLN A 281 -8.21 18.13 37.60
CA GLN A 281 -7.08 18.04 36.66
C GLN A 281 -5.71 18.01 37.34
N HIS A 282 -5.58 18.63 38.52
CA HIS A 282 -4.33 18.63 39.29
C HIS A 282 -3.99 17.25 39.89
N HIS A 283 -4.98 16.41 40.16
CA HIS A 283 -4.78 15.11 40.82
C HIS A 283 -4.63 13.95 39.84
N LEU A 284 -5.01 14.12 38.57
CA LEU A 284 -4.95 13.06 37.55
C LEU A 284 -3.56 12.40 37.38
N PRO A 285 -2.44 13.14 37.38
CA PRO A 285 -1.11 12.52 37.28
C PRO A 285 -0.81 11.54 38.42
N HIS A 286 -1.18 11.89 39.66
CA HIS A 286 -0.98 11.05 40.84
C HIS A 286 -1.94 9.85 40.85
N ILE A 287 -3.17 10.02 40.35
CA ILE A 287 -4.13 8.93 40.16
C ILE A 287 -3.59 7.92 39.14
N ASN A 288 -3.05 8.38 38.01
CA ASN A 288 -2.42 7.52 37.01
C ASN A 288 -1.20 6.79 37.60
N ALA A 289 -0.40 7.45 38.45
CA ALA A 289 0.70 6.82 39.17
C ALA A 289 0.25 5.70 40.12
N ALA A 290 -0.75 5.97 40.95
CA ALA A 290 -1.30 4.95 41.84
C ALA A 290 -1.88 3.76 41.06
N LEU A 291 -2.65 4.03 40.01
CA LEU A 291 -3.28 2.99 39.20
C LEU A 291 -2.26 2.14 38.42
N PHE A 292 -1.21 2.76 37.89
CA PHE A 292 -0.13 2.05 37.21
C PHE A 292 0.68 1.17 38.19
N VAL A 293 0.92 1.61 39.43
CA VAL A 293 1.54 0.78 40.47
C VAL A 293 0.65 -0.40 40.82
N VAL A 294 -0.66 -0.20 40.97
CA VAL A 294 -1.62 -1.30 41.21
C VAL A 294 -1.58 -2.31 40.06
N GLN A 295 -1.59 -1.83 38.81
CA GLN A 295 -1.45 -2.68 37.62
C GLN A 295 -0.15 -3.51 37.67
N LEU A 296 0.99 -2.89 37.99
CA LEU A 296 2.27 -3.61 38.11
C LEU A 296 2.26 -4.66 39.21
N LEU A 297 1.67 -4.36 40.37
CA LEU A 297 1.56 -5.31 41.49
C LEU A 297 0.70 -6.51 41.12
N VAL A 298 -0.41 -6.30 40.41
CA VAL A 298 -1.25 -7.41 39.93
C VAL A 298 -0.52 -8.25 38.88
N ASN A 299 0.19 -7.60 37.95
CA ASN A 299 0.99 -8.30 36.95
C ASN A 299 2.18 -9.07 37.56
N ALA A 300 2.83 -8.52 38.59
CA ALA A 300 3.97 -9.15 39.27
C ALA A 300 3.55 -10.32 40.18
N ASN A 301 2.42 -10.20 40.87
CA ASN A 301 1.87 -11.27 41.71
C ASN A 301 1.56 -12.55 40.92
N MET A 302 1.33 -12.46 39.61
CA MET A 302 1.14 -13.62 38.73
C MET A 302 2.38 -14.50 38.54
N ASN A 303 3.60 -13.93 38.62
CA ASN A 303 4.85 -14.71 38.49
C ASN A 303 5.28 -15.36 39.82
N ALA A 304 4.76 -14.89 40.96
CA ALA A 304 5.16 -15.34 42.29
C ALA A 304 4.22 -16.39 42.90
N PHE A 305 2.93 -16.38 42.54
CA PHE A 305 1.95 -17.38 42.98
C PHE A 305 1.42 -18.12 41.76
N GLY A 306 1.94 -19.32 41.52
CA GLY A 306 1.53 -20.20 40.43
C GLY A 306 0.01 -20.31 40.32
N ALA A 307 -0.54 -19.91 39.18
CA ALA A 307 -1.91 -20.17 38.81
C ALA A 307 -1.93 -21.21 37.67
N ARG A 308 -1.99 -22.47 38.13
CA ARG A 308 -2.37 -23.72 37.44
C ARG A 308 -1.41 -24.32 36.41
N ASP A 309 -0.66 -25.29 36.92
CA ASP A 309 -0.46 -26.59 36.28
C ASP A 309 -1.75 -27.06 35.56
N ALA A 310 -1.58 -27.56 34.32
CA ALA A 310 -2.57 -28.26 33.49
C ALA A 310 -3.28 -27.54 32.32
N HIS A 311 -2.71 -26.49 31.73
CA HIS A 311 -2.92 -26.18 30.30
C HIS A 311 -1.66 -25.49 29.73
N PRO A 312 -1.24 -25.77 28.48
CA PRO A 312 -0.09 -25.07 27.91
C PRO A 312 -0.39 -23.58 27.89
N ALA A 313 0.41 -22.80 28.62
CA ALA A 313 0.31 -21.35 28.70
C ALA A 313 0.87 -20.71 27.43
N THR A 314 0.17 -20.95 26.33
CA THR A 314 0.08 -20.22 25.06
C THR A 314 -0.83 -21.09 24.21
N PRO A 315 -1.92 -20.57 23.63
CA PRO A 315 -2.67 -21.32 22.65
C PRO A 315 -1.69 -21.67 21.52
N ASP A 316 -1.60 -22.96 21.15
CA ASP A 316 -0.79 -23.46 20.02
C ASP A 316 -1.28 -22.80 18.72
N VAL A 317 -0.91 -21.55 18.49
CA VAL A 317 -1.27 -20.78 17.32
C VAL A 317 0.00 -20.56 16.52
N PRO A 318 0.07 -21.02 15.26
CA PRO A 318 1.25 -20.92 14.41
C PRO A 318 1.83 -19.51 14.26
N ILE A 319 1.02 -18.46 14.35
CA ILE A 319 1.47 -17.07 14.18
C ILE A 319 2.08 -16.42 15.44
N ALA A 320 1.97 -17.07 16.61
CA ALA A 320 2.51 -16.51 17.85
C ALA A 320 4.05 -16.51 17.84
N PRO A 321 4.70 -15.44 18.33
CA PRO A 321 6.16 -15.38 18.40
C PRO A 321 6.70 -16.25 19.54
N ALA A 322 7.99 -16.58 19.51
CA ALA A 322 8.68 -17.31 20.56
C ALA A 322 8.54 -16.63 21.94
N PRO A 323 8.57 -17.39 23.05
CA PRO A 323 8.34 -16.87 24.41
C PRO A 323 9.23 -15.68 24.80
N PHE A 324 10.48 -15.64 24.35
CA PHE A 324 11.40 -14.52 24.65
C PHE A 324 10.90 -13.19 24.07
N ALA A 325 10.12 -13.20 22.99
CA ALA A 325 9.61 -11.98 22.37
C ALA A 325 8.64 -11.24 23.31
N PHE A 326 7.96 -11.95 24.21
CA PHE A 326 7.05 -11.37 25.21
C PHE A 326 7.78 -10.61 26.33
N LEU A 327 9.10 -10.75 26.47
CA LEU A 327 9.91 -9.94 27.41
C LEU A 327 9.84 -8.44 27.11
N ILE A 328 9.38 -8.05 25.92
CA ILE A 328 9.10 -6.65 25.57
C ILE A 328 8.11 -5.99 26.55
N TRP A 329 7.24 -6.74 27.23
CA TRP A 329 6.38 -6.20 28.28
C TRP A 329 7.17 -5.57 29.44
N LEU A 330 8.34 -6.10 29.80
CA LEU A 330 9.21 -5.50 30.81
C LEU A 330 9.71 -4.13 30.35
N VAL A 331 10.07 -4.02 29.06
CA VAL A 331 10.53 -2.77 28.44
C VAL A 331 9.37 -1.77 28.40
N VAL A 332 8.18 -2.20 27.96
CA VAL A 332 6.95 -1.38 27.97
C VAL A 332 6.66 -0.83 29.36
N TYR A 333 6.66 -1.68 30.39
CA TYR A 333 6.37 -1.25 31.76
C TYR A 333 7.45 -0.35 32.35
N ALA A 334 8.74 -0.61 32.09
CA ALA A 334 9.82 0.25 32.56
C ALA A 334 9.71 1.68 31.99
N PHE A 335 9.44 1.82 30.70
CA PHE A 335 9.25 3.13 30.08
C PHE A 335 7.88 3.75 30.40
N ALA A 336 6.83 2.97 30.62
CA ALA A 336 5.56 3.50 31.11
C ALA A 336 5.70 4.05 32.54
N ALA A 337 6.46 3.38 33.41
CA ALA A 337 6.80 3.87 34.74
C ALA A 337 7.51 5.23 34.70
N SER A 338 8.48 5.39 33.79
CA SER A 338 9.17 6.66 33.61
C SER A 338 8.23 7.77 33.13
N THR A 339 7.30 7.46 32.21
CA THR A 339 6.30 8.42 31.70
C THR A 339 5.34 8.89 32.78
N VAL A 340 4.90 7.96 33.63
CA VAL A 340 4.00 8.26 34.75
C VAL A 340 4.73 9.03 35.85
N ALA A 341 5.98 8.67 36.17
CA ALA A 341 6.81 9.41 37.11
C ALA A 341 7.12 10.84 36.62
N VAL A 342 7.38 11.01 35.32
CA VAL A 342 7.57 12.33 34.72
C VAL A 342 6.29 13.16 34.76
N ASP A 343 5.11 12.59 34.46
CA ASP A 343 3.84 13.33 34.56
C ASP A 343 3.50 13.73 36.01
N ALA A 344 3.82 12.88 36.99
CA ALA A 344 3.50 13.12 38.40
C ALA A 344 4.48 14.05 39.12
N PHE A 345 5.80 13.92 38.88
CA PHE A 345 6.84 14.62 39.64
C PHE A 345 7.57 15.69 38.84
N PHE A 346 7.58 15.60 37.50
CA PHE A 346 8.31 16.51 36.62
C PHE A 346 7.44 17.03 35.46
N PRO A 347 6.32 17.71 35.75
CA PRO A 347 5.30 18.06 34.76
C PRO A 347 5.85 18.90 33.59
N GLN A 348 6.95 19.66 33.79
CA GLN A 348 7.61 20.38 32.70
C GLN A 348 8.13 19.50 31.55
N TYR A 349 8.38 18.21 31.80
CA TYR A 349 8.85 17.24 30.81
C TYR A 349 7.77 16.25 30.36
N SER A 350 6.53 16.44 30.82
CA SER A 350 5.41 15.57 30.45
C SER A 350 4.78 15.98 29.12
N PHE A 351 4.69 15.04 28.18
CA PHE A 351 4.06 15.30 26.89
C PHE A 351 2.59 15.72 27.05
N PHE A 352 1.88 15.23 28.08
CA PHE A 352 0.47 15.54 28.32
C PHE A 352 0.23 17.05 28.46
N ASN A 353 1.16 17.80 29.06
CA ASN A 353 1.03 19.24 29.28
C ASN A 353 1.17 20.08 28.00
N TYR A 354 1.77 19.53 26.95
CA TYR A 354 1.94 20.19 25.65
C TYR A 354 0.79 19.89 24.66
N THR A 355 -0.22 19.15 25.10
CA THR A 355 -1.40 18.82 24.29
C THR A 355 -2.56 19.76 24.61
N ALA A 356 -3.37 20.10 23.60
CA ALA A 356 -4.52 21.01 23.76
C ALA A 356 -5.60 20.49 24.74
N HIS A 357 -5.61 19.19 25.06
CA HIS A 357 -6.60 18.54 25.92
C HIS A 357 -5.94 17.58 26.92
N SER A 358 -4.98 18.07 27.71
CA SER A 358 -4.17 17.27 28.67
C SER A 358 -5.01 16.35 29.59
N ALA A 359 -6.11 16.86 30.15
CA ALA A 359 -6.99 16.11 31.02
C ALA A 359 -7.69 14.93 30.31
N LEU A 360 -8.02 15.07 29.03
CA LEU A 360 -8.64 14.02 28.23
C LEU A 360 -7.66 12.86 28.02
N TYR A 361 -6.42 13.17 27.62
CA TYR A 361 -5.41 12.14 27.36
C TYR A 361 -4.94 11.42 28.64
N ARG A 362 -4.89 12.12 29.77
CA ARG A 362 -4.65 11.47 31.07
C ARG A 362 -5.76 10.49 31.45
N ARG A 363 -7.02 10.77 31.11
CA ARG A 363 -8.15 9.82 31.29
C ARG A 363 -8.06 8.63 30.35
N TYR A 364 -7.61 8.82 29.11
CA TYR A 364 -7.33 7.71 28.20
C TYR A 364 -6.20 6.83 28.73
N PHE A 365 -5.15 7.41 29.33
CA PHE A 365 -4.09 6.64 29.95
C PHE A 365 -4.60 5.86 31.18
N MET A 366 -5.43 6.49 32.02
CA MET A 366 -6.13 5.82 33.12
C MET A 366 -6.93 4.61 32.62
N LEU A 367 -7.70 4.79 31.54
CA LEU A 367 -8.46 3.70 30.92
C LEU A 367 -7.54 2.57 30.45
N SER A 368 -6.37 2.89 29.87
CA SER A 368 -5.39 1.90 29.45
C SER A 368 -4.85 1.06 30.60
N CYS A 369 -4.67 1.63 31.79
CA CYS A 369 -4.28 0.88 32.98
C CYS A 369 -5.40 -0.05 33.47
N ILE A 370 -6.66 0.40 33.44
CA ILE A 370 -7.82 -0.41 33.82
C ILE A 370 -7.99 -1.60 32.86
N THR A 371 -7.93 -1.36 31.55
CA THR A 371 -8.06 -2.43 30.55
C THR A 371 -6.85 -3.37 30.61
N ASN A 372 -5.63 -2.89 30.85
CA ASN A 372 -4.48 -3.81 31.03
C ASN A 372 -4.68 -4.74 32.24
N LEU A 373 -5.19 -4.20 33.35
CA LEU A 373 -5.55 -5.00 34.53
C LEU A 373 -6.67 -6.01 34.22
N ALA A 374 -7.71 -5.57 33.50
CA ALA A 374 -8.84 -6.41 33.11
C ALA A 374 -8.41 -7.57 32.20
N PHE A 375 -7.49 -7.33 31.26
CA PHE A 375 -6.93 -8.36 30.39
C PHE A 375 -6.35 -9.52 31.18
N VAL A 376 -5.59 -9.20 32.24
CA VAL A 376 -4.97 -10.21 33.11
C VAL A 376 -6.03 -11.03 33.86
N VAL A 377 -7.10 -10.39 34.33
CA VAL A 377 -8.23 -11.08 34.97
C VAL A 377 -8.95 -12.00 33.96
N PHE A 378 -9.29 -11.49 32.79
CA PHE A 378 -10.03 -12.27 31.79
C PHE A 378 -9.20 -13.43 31.22
N ASN A 379 -7.95 -13.16 30.85
CA ASN A 379 -7.10 -14.15 30.19
C ASN A 379 -6.56 -15.18 31.19
N ASN A 380 -6.01 -14.73 32.32
CA ASN A 380 -5.24 -15.60 33.20
C ASN A 380 -6.04 -16.15 34.38
N TRP A 381 -6.98 -15.37 34.94
CA TRP A 381 -7.75 -15.83 36.12
C TRP A 381 -9.02 -16.56 35.71
N LEU A 382 -9.72 -16.04 34.71
CA LEU A 382 -11.01 -16.58 34.26
C LEU A 382 -10.89 -17.53 33.07
N GLY A 383 -9.75 -17.53 32.36
CA GLY A 383 -9.57 -18.30 31.11
C GLY A 383 -10.53 -17.90 29.99
N ALA A 384 -11.15 -16.73 30.09
CA ALA A 384 -12.16 -16.22 29.18
C ALA A 384 -11.52 -15.50 28.00
N THR A 385 -10.97 -16.27 27.06
CA THR A 385 -10.23 -15.80 25.88
C THR A 385 -10.98 -14.80 25.00
N HIS A 386 -12.28 -14.98 24.79
CA HIS A 386 -13.10 -14.04 24.00
C HIS A 386 -13.25 -12.68 24.70
N LEU A 387 -13.42 -12.69 26.02
CA LEU A 387 -13.47 -11.47 26.83
C LEU A 387 -12.10 -10.80 26.89
N ALA A 388 -11.02 -11.59 27.01
CA ALA A 388 -9.65 -11.09 26.94
C ALA A 388 -9.34 -10.46 25.58
N THR A 389 -9.82 -11.05 24.49
CA THR A 389 -9.66 -10.50 23.12
C THR A 389 -10.38 -9.16 23.00
N LEU A 390 -11.64 -9.09 23.46
CA LEU A 390 -12.43 -7.85 23.45
C LEU A 390 -11.77 -6.76 24.30
N ASP A 391 -11.30 -7.10 25.49
CA ASP A 391 -10.63 -6.16 26.38
C ASP A 391 -9.29 -5.67 25.82
N LEU A 392 -8.55 -6.51 25.09
CA LEU A 392 -7.32 -6.10 24.41
C LEU A 392 -7.58 -5.07 23.29
N PHE A 393 -8.75 -5.13 22.63
CA PHE A 393 -9.21 -4.06 21.72
C PHE A 393 -9.62 -2.79 22.46
N LEU A 394 -10.17 -2.89 23.67
CA LEU A 394 -10.42 -1.72 24.52
C LEU A 394 -9.11 -1.07 24.95
N LEU A 395 -8.10 -1.87 25.31
CA LEU A 395 -6.75 -1.39 25.60
C LEU A 395 -6.14 -0.70 24.37
N TRP A 396 -6.20 -1.34 23.21
CA TRP A 396 -5.75 -0.75 21.95
C TRP A 396 -6.45 0.59 21.63
N GLY A 397 -7.78 0.62 21.77
CA GLY A 397 -8.61 1.80 21.55
C GLY A 397 -8.38 2.92 22.56
N SER A 398 -7.92 2.60 23.78
CA SER A 398 -7.54 3.61 24.78
C SER A 398 -6.17 4.25 24.49
N LEU A 399 -5.23 3.50 23.90
CA LEU A 399 -3.88 3.97 23.55
C LEU A 399 -3.84 4.73 22.22
N LEU A 400 -4.70 4.37 21.26
CA LEU A 400 -4.72 4.96 19.92
C LEU A 400 -4.84 6.50 19.92
N PRO A 401 -5.77 7.14 20.67
CA PRO A 401 -5.86 8.59 20.72
C PRO A 401 -4.60 9.26 21.26
N ILE A 402 -3.92 8.65 22.23
CA ILE A 402 -2.68 9.16 22.82
C ILE A 402 -1.54 9.06 21.81
N TYR A 403 -1.41 7.91 21.15
CA TYR A 403 -0.42 7.68 20.10
C TYR A 403 -0.56 8.64 18.91
N LEU A 404 -1.79 8.85 18.41
CA LEU A 404 -2.04 9.72 17.25
C LEU A 404 -1.65 11.18 17.49
N VAL A 405 -1.76 11.66 18.72
CA VAL A 405 -1.33 13.02 19.09
C VAL A 405 0.19 13.14 19.06
N LEU A 406 0.89 12.15 19.60
CA LEU A 406 2.36 12.09 19.61
C LEU A 406 2.97 12.04 18.20
N VAL A 407 2.27 11.44 17.23
CA VAL A 407 2.73 11.35 15.84
C VAL A 407 2.46 12.66 15.07
N ARG A 408 1.40 13.41 15.42
CA ARG A 408 0.94 14.57 14.61
C ARG A 408 1.45 15.92 15.05
N HIS A 409 1.63 16.09 16.35
CA HIS A 409 2.14 17.31 16.93
C HIS A 409 3.39 16.96 17.71
N PRO A 410 4.54 16.71 17.03
CA PRO A 410 5.80 16.60 17.75
C PRO A 410 5.93 17.86 18.61
N PRO A 411 5.95 17.74 19.95
CA PRO A 411 5.96 18.90 20.82
C PRO A 411 7.17 19.74 20.46
N LYS A 412 6.99 21.05 20.34
CA LYS A 412 8.11 21.97 20.08
C LYS A 412 9.10 21.80 21.23
N HIS A 413 10.17 21.07 20.97
CA HIS A 413 11.03 20.56 22.04
C HIS A 413 11.58 21.69 22.90
N PRO A 414 11.36 21.68 24.23
CA PRO A 414 12.12 22.52 25.14
C PRO A 414 13.58 22.06 25.20
N LEU A 415 14.42 22.85 25.87
CA LEU A 415 15.83 22.54 26.14
C LEU A 415 15.99 21.08 26.62
N ARG A 416 16.54 20.18 25.77
CA ARG A 416 16.79 18.71 25.94
C ARG A 416 15.72 17.76 25.34
N PRO A 417 15.67 17.62 24.00
CA PRO A 417 14.69 16.79 23.28
C PRO A 417 14.77 15.28 23.58
N TRP A 418 15.95 14.73 23.88
CA TRP A 418 16.13 13.29 24.09
C TRP A 418 15.51 12.78 25.39
N VAL A 419 15.58 13.57 26.47
CA VAL A 419 14.98 13.21 27.77
C VAL A 419 13.46 13.16 27.65
N HIS A 420 12.86 14.17 27.00
CA HIS A 420 11.41 14.20 26.76
C HIS A 420 10.95 13.00 25.93
N PHE A 421 11.68 12.67 24.87
CA PHE A 421 11.35 11.52 24.02
C PHE A 421 11.39 10.20 24.79
N PHE A 422 12.51 9.86 25.43
CA PHE A 422 12.67 8.56 26.10
C PHE A 422 11.88 8.45 27.41
N ALA A 423 11.75 9.54 28.16
CA ALA A 423 11.09 9.51 29.47
C ALA A 423 9.58 9.76 29.40
N SER A 424 9.02 10.22 28.27
CA SER A 424 7.60 10.59 28.15
C SER A 424 6.89 10.03 26.92
N GLU A 425 7.48 10.09 25.73
CA GLU A 425 6.79 9.70 24.48
C GLU A 425 7.02 8.24 24.07
N PHE A 426 8.25 7.76 24.28
CA PHE A 426 8.73 6.47 23.78
C PHE A 426 7.90 5.30 24.32
N SER A 427 7.49 5.38 25.58
CA SER A 427 6.67 4.37 26.25
C SER A 427 5.34 4.12 25.53
N ILE A 428 4.63 5.19 25.16
CA ILE A 428 3.32 5.12 24.52
C ILE A 428 3.45 4.54 23.11
N ARG A 429 4.49 4.92 22.37
CA ARG A 429 4.78 4.39 21.02
C ARG A 429 5.10 2.89 21.08
N LEU A 430 5.95 2.49 22.02
CA LEU A 430 6.30 1.09 22.28
C LEU A 430 5.07 0.27 22.72
N TYR A 431 4.28 0.82 23.65
CA TYR A 431 3.10 0.16 24.20
C TYR A 431 2.01 -0.03 23.13
N PHE A 432 1.71 1.00 22.34
CA PHE A 432 0.76 0.92 21.24
C PHE A 432 1.19 -0.09 20.17
N GLY A 433 2.48 -0.09 19.79
CA GLY A 433 3.03 -1.05 18.83
C GLY A 433 2.85 -2.50 19.29
N TRP A 434 3.17 -2.80 20.55
CA TRP A 434 3.07 -4.16 21.07
C TRP A 434 1.62 -4.60 21.28
N VAL A 435 0.76 -3.73 21.81
CA VAL A 435 -0.67 -4.03 21.97
C VAL A 435 -1.34 -4.27 20.61
N SER A 436 -0.89 -3.61 19.55
CA SER A 436 -1.38 -3.86 18.20
C SER A 436 -1.02 -5.26 17.70
N ALA A 437 0.20 -5.73 17.98
CA ALA A 437 0.60 -7.12 17.70
C ALA A 437 -0.22 -8.10 18.55
N ALA A 438 -0.32 -7.84 19.86
CA ALA A 438 -1.04 -8.70 20.80
C ALA A 438 -2.53 -8.81 20.47
N ALA A 439 -3.19 -7.72 20.04
CA ALA A 439 -4.60 -7.73 19.64
C ALA A 439 -4.83 -8.68 18.46
N LEU A 440 -3.94 -8.67 17.46
CA LEU A 440 -4.03 -9.57 16.30
C LEU A 440 -3.74 -11.02 16.67
N LEU A 441 -2.78 -11.26 17.57
CA LEU A 441 -2.53 -12.60 18.11
C LEU A 441 -3.77 -13.13 18.85
N MET A 442 -4.42 -12.32 19.68
CA MET A 442 -5.63 -12.72 20.40
C MET A 442 -6.83 -12.96 19.47
N VAL A 443 -6.94 -12.23 18.35
CA VAL A 443 -7.92 -12.57 17.30
C VAL A 443 -7.66 -13.97 16.76
N ALA A 444 -6.40 -14.32 16.46
CA ALA A 444 -6.06 -15.66 15.98
C ALA A 444 -6.42 -16.74 17.01
N VAL A 445 -6.08 -16.52 18.29
CA VAL A 445 -6.44 -17.40 19.41
C VAL A 445 -7.95 -17.59 19.51
N SER A 446 -8.70 -16.48 19.52
CA SER A 446 -10.16 -16.48 19.65
C SER A 446 -10.82 -17.20 18.49
N LEU A 447 -10.38 -16.96 17.26
CA LEU A 447 -10.90 -17.62 16.06
C LEU A 447 -10.59 -19.13 16.06
N GLN A 448 -9.38 -19.52 16.46
CA GLN A 448 -8.97 -20.91 16.53
C GLN A 448 -9.79 -21.69 17.57
N GLN A 449 -10.09 -21.07 18.72
CA GLN A 449 -10.96 -21.68 19.73
C GLN A 449 -12.42 -21.82 19.27
N LEU A 450 -12.96 -20.83 18.55
CA LEU A 450 -14.30 -20.95 17.96
C LEU A 450 -14.37 -22.02 16.86
N HIS A 451 -13.27 -22.18 16.10
CA HIS A 451 -13.20 -23.15 15.01
C HIS A 451 -13.01 -24.59 15.51
N GLY A 452 -12.36 -24.78 16.66
CA GLY A 452 -12.04 -26.10 17.21
C GLY A 452 -10.88 -26.83 16.51
N ALA A 453 -10.24 -26.20 15.52
CA ALA A 453 -9.08 -26.70 14.77
C ALA A 453 -8.16 -25.54 14.36
N TYR A 454 -6.96 -25.83 13.84
CA TYR A 454 -6.05 -24.81 13.30
C TYR A 454 -6.69 -24.05 12.13
N LEU A 455 -6.41 -22.75 12.04
CA LEU A 455 -6.96 -21.90 10.97
C LEU A 455 -6.19 -22.14 9.67
N GLY A 456 -6.84 -21.84 8.53
CA GLY A 456 -6.17 -21.89 7.24
C GLY A 456 -5.03 -20.86 7.13
N PHE A 457 -3.98 -21.21 6.36
CA PHE A 457 -2.83 -20.34 6.08
C PHE A 457 -3.21 -18.89 5.70
N SER A 458 -4.27 -18.72 4.90
CA SER A 458 -4.75 -17.40 4.46
C SER A 458 -5.13 -16.47 5.62
N VAL A 459 -5.68 -17.03 6.71
CA VAL A 459 -6.08 -16.24 7.90
C VAL A 459 -4.85 -15.76 8.66
N TYR A 460 -3.85 -16.62 8.85
CA TYR A 460 -2.60 -16.24 9.50
C TYR A 460 -1.81 -15.21 8.68
N VAL A 461 -1.73 -15.40 7.36
CA VAL A 461 -1.08 -14.43 6.47
C VAL A 461 -1.80 -13.09 6.47
N PHE A 462 -3.14 -13.09 6.48
CA PHE A 462 -3.92 -11.86 6.57
C PHE A 462 -3.62 -11.07 7.84
N LEU A 463 -3.55 -11.74 8.99
CA LEU A 463 -3.21 -11.11 10.27
C LEU A 463 -1.76 -10.58 10.29
N LEU A 464 -0.81 -11.33 9.71
CA LEU A 464 0.59 -10.90 9.59
C LEU A 464 0.73 -9.68 8.66
N ALA A 465 -0.01 -9.68 7.54
CA ALA A 465 -0.06 -8.57 6.60
C ALA A 465 -0.66 -7.30 7.22
N LEU A 466 -1.69 -7.45 8.06
CA LEU A 466 -2.25 -6.32 8.81
C LEU A 466 -1.22 -5.71 9.77
N LEU A 467 -0.46 -6.57 10.47
CA LEU A 467 0.60 -6.14 11.38
C LEU A 467 1.74 -5.42 10.65
N LEU A 468 2.18 -5.96 9.51
CA LEU A 468 3.20 -5.34 8.65
C LEU A 468 2.73 -4.00 8.06
N THR A 469 1.47 -3.93 7.65
CA THR A 469 0.86 -2.70 7.12
C THR A 469 0.80 -1.62 8.20
N LEU A 470 0.49 -1.99 9.45
CA LEU A 470 0.54 -1.06 10.58
C LEU A 470 1.96 -0.54 10.83
N GLY A 471 2.96 -1.43 10.89
CA GLY A 471 4.36 -1.05 11.13
C GLY A 471 4.94 -0.14 10.05
N THR A 472 4.67 -0.48 8.77
CA THR A 472 5.13 0.31 7.62
C THR A 472 4.40 1.65 7.51
N SER A 473 3.08 1.69 7.75
CA SER A 473 2.32 2.94 7.71
C SER A 473 2.69 3.91 8.84
N ALA A 474 2.95 3.40 10.05
CA ALA A 474 3.44 4.20 11.17
C ALA A 474 4.77 4.89 10.82
N PHE A 475 5.68 4.17 10.18
CA PHE A 475 6.96 4.71 9.74
C PHE A 475 6.81 5.71 8.59
N VAL A 476 6.12 5.33 7.51
CA VAL A 476 6.02 6.13 6.26
C VAL A 476 5.24 7.43 6.48
N TYR A 477 4.12 7.39 7.20
CA TYR A 477 3.25 8.55 7.38
C TYR A 477 3.51 9.30 8.68
N GLY A 478 3.94 8.59 9.73
CA GLY A 478 4.24 9.19 11.03
C GLY A 478 5.69 9.62 11.19
N GLY A 479 6.59 9.18 10.31
CA GLY A 479 8.04 9.39 10.45
C GLY A 479 8.60 8.74 11.71
N GLU A 480 7.92 7.73 12.26
CA GLU A 480 8.15 7.20 13.59
C GLU A 480 8.59 5.72 13.55
N PRO A 481 9.78 5.39 14.11
CA PRO A 481 10.36 4.06 13.96
C PRO A 481 9.91 3.02 15.00
N VAL A 482 9.42 3.40 16.17
CA VAL A 482 9.24 2.47 17.31
C VAL A 482 8.17 1.42 17.01
N VAL A 483 7.00 1.81 16.49
CA VAL A 483 5.95 0.84 16.12
C VAL A 483 6.46 -0.15 15.06
N GLY A 484 7.20 0.34 14.07
CA GLY A 484 7.82 -0.50 13.04
C GLY A 484 8.86 -1.48 13.60
N LEU A 485 9.66 -1.06 14.58
CA LEU A 485 10.62 -1.93 15.27
C LEU A 485 9.92 -2.98 16.13
N VAL A 486 8.81 -2.65 16.78
CA VAL A 486 8.03 -3.62 17.54
C VAL A 486 7.44 -4.70 16.64
N VAL A 487 6.90 -4.32 15.48
CA VAL A 487 6.43 -5.28 14.47
C VAL A 487 7.58 -6.19 14.02
N SER A 488 8.75 -5.63 13.78
CA SER A 488 9.95 -6.40 13.40
C SER A 488 10.37 -7.36 14.50
N TRP A 489 10.32 -6.94 15.77
CA TRP A 489 10.59 -7.80 16.92
C TRP A 489 9.61 -8.97 17.03
N THR A 490 8.32 -8.74 16.80
CA THR A 490 7.32 -9.82 16.72
C THR A 490 7.65 -10.82 15.61
N LEU A 491 8.09 -10.34 14.44
CA LEU A 491 8.46 -11.19 13.30
C LEU A 491 9.75 -11.97 13.54
N VAL A 492 10.76 -11.38 14.19
CA VAL A 492 11.96 -12.11 14.63
C VAL A 492 11.58 -13.23 15.61
N GLY A 493 10.69 -12.94 16.55
CA GLY A 493 10.17 -13.94 17.47
C GLY A 493 9.47 -15.10 16.77
N LEU A 494 8.73 -14.84 15.68
CA LEU A 494 8.10 -15.88 14.87
C LEU A 494 9.13 -16.67 14.03
N ALA A 495 10.10 -15.97 13.44
CA ALA A 495 11.13 -16.55 12.57
C ALA A 495 12.07 -17.53 13.30
N VAL A 496 12.29 -17.34 14.60
CA VAL A 496 13.23 -18.13 15.44
C VAL A 496 12.49 -19.11 16.36
N ARG A 497 11.18 -19.34 16.13
CA ARG A 497 10.37 -20.22 16.97
C ARG A 497 10.56 -21.70 16.59
N ASP A 498 11.06 -22.52 17.51
CA ASP A 498 11.39 -23.94 17.22
C ASP A 498 10.30 -24.93 17.68
N ASP A 499 9.02 -24.65 17.39
CA ASP A 499 7.89 -25.54 17.72
C ASP A 499 7.49 -26.44 16.54
N THR A 500 6.91 -27.61 16.83
CA THR A 500 6.41 -28.56 15.81
C THR A 500 4.89 -28.74 15.90
N PHE A 501 4.23 -28.81 14.76
CA PHE A 501 2.78 -28.92 14.60
C PHE A 501 2.38 -30.18 13.82
N PRO A 502 1.16 -30.71 14.01
CA PRO A 502 0.72 -31.91 13.31
C PRO A 502 0.30 -31.63 11.85
N GLY A 503 0.70 -32.51 10.92
CA GLY A 503 0.09 -32.64 9.59
C GLY A 503 0.37 -31.49 8.63
N SER A 504 -0.69 -30.90 8.04
CA SER A 504 -0.56 -29.78 7.09
C SER A 504 -0.21 -28.46 7.77
N THR A 505 -0.46 -28.33 9.08
CA THR A 505 -0.18 -27.12 9.86
C THR A 505 1.32 -26.86 9.99
N GLU A 506 2.16 -27.90 10.02
CA GLU A 506 3.62 -27.74 10.03
C GLU A 506 4.12 -27.02 8.78
N ARG A 507 3.64 -27.44 7.61
CA ARG A 507 3.97 -26.79 6.34
C ARG A 507 3.47 -25.35 6.28
N ASP A 508 2.37 -25.04 6.94
CA ASP A 508 1.85 -23.68 7.01
C ASP A 508 2.63 -22.82 8.03
N PHE A 509 3.09 -23.41 9.13
CA PHE A 509 3.99 -22.79 10.09
C PHE A 509 5.36 -22.47 9.48
N GLU A 510 6.00 -23.42 8.79
CA GLU A 510 7.27 -23.18 8.07
C GLU A 510 7.16 -22.03 7.05
N LYS A 511 6.04 -21.93 6.33
CA LYS A 511 5.77 -20.81 5.42
C LYS A 511 5.63 -19.48 6.17
N LEU A 512 4.97 -19.47 7.33
CA LEU A 512 4.82 -18.29 8.18
C LEU A 512 6.18 -17.85 8.74
N GLN A 513 7.04 -18.78 9.14
CA GLN A 513 8.40 -18.50 9.59
C GLN A 513 9.26 -17.92 8.47
N ALA A 514 9.19 -18.49 7.27
CA ALA A 514 9.89 -17.96 6.11
C ALA A 514 9.43 -16.54 5.75
N ALA A 515 8.10 -16.28 5.81
CA ALA A 515 7.54 -14.95 5.61
C ALA A 515 8.00 -13.96 6.69
N ALA A 516 8.06 -14.39 7.96
CA ALA A 516 8.50 -13.57 9.08
C ALA A 516 10.01 -13.27 9.01
N ALA A 517 10.84 -14.26 8.66
CA ALA A 517 12.28 -14.10 8.47
C ALA A 517 12.60 -13.11 7.34
N LEU A 518 11.80 -13.11 6.27
CA LEU A 518 11.93 -12.18 5.15
C LEU A 518 11.48 -10.76 5.51
N ALA A 519 10.39 -10.63 6.26
CA ALA A 519 9.78 -9.34 6.56
C ALA A 519 10.41 -8.61 7.77
N ALA A 520 10.94 -9.36 8.74
CA ALA A 520 11.60 -8.84 9.94
C ALA A 520 12.71 -7.79 9.66
N PRO A 521 13.64 -7.98 8.68
CA PRO A 521 14.72 -7.02 8.43
C PRO A 521 14.28 -5.79 7.61
N VAL A 522 13.10 -5.80 6.98
CA VAL A 522 12.67 -4.74 6.05
C VAL A 522 12.51 -3.39 6.77
N ILE A 523 11.75 -3.35 7.86
CA ILE A 523 11.48 -2.10 8.58
C ILE A 523 12.75 -1.55 9.27
N PRO A 524 13.60 -2.35 9.94
CA PRO A 524 14.87 -1.88 10.48
C PRO A 524 15.82 -1.36 9.39
N ALA A 525 15.86 -1.99 8.21
CA ALA A 525 16.65 -1.51 7.08
C ALA A 525 16.16 -0.14 6.58
N VAL A 526 14.85 0.06 6.45
CA VAL A 526 14.27 1.35 6.04
C VAL A 526 14.51 2.43 7.11
N ILE A 527 14.39 2.10 8.39
CA ILE A 527 14.71 3.01 9.50
C ILE A 527 16.19 3.38 9.47
N PHE A 528 17.08 2.41 9.22
CA PHE A 528 18.51 2.66 9.10
C PHE A 528 18.82 3.60 7.92
N ILE A 529 18.14 3.42 6.79
CA ILE A 529 18.26 4.31 5.61
C ILE A 529 17.80 5.74 5.94
N ASP A 530 16.66 5.91 6.62
CA ASP A 530 16.17 7.24 7.01
C ASP A 530 17.03 7.89 8.11
N ALA A 531 17.52 7.09 9.07
CA ALA A 531 18.45 7.53 10.09
C ALA A 531 19.78 7.96 9.46
N ALA A 532 20.32 7.19 8.50
CA ALA A 532 21.52 7.55 7.75
C ALA A 532 21.30 8.83 6.94
N ARG A 533 20.13 9.01 6.32
CA ARG A 533 19.73 10.26 5.65
C ARG A 533 19.70 11.44 6.62
N LYS A 534 19.12 11.29 7.80
CA LYS A 534 19.04 12.34 8.84
C LYS A 534 20.41 12.63 9.44
N VAL A 535 21.23 11.61 9.69
CA VAL A 535 22.62 11.74 10.13
C VAL A 535 23.43 12.45 9.07
N TYR A 536 23.28 12.13 7.78
CA TYR A 536 23.92 12.84 6.68
C TYR A 536 23.52 14.33 6.63
N VAL A 537 22.22 14.64 6.77
CA VAL A 537 21.73 16.03 6.87
C VAL A 537 22.25 16.75 8.12
N TYR A 538 22.39 16.05 9.25
CA TYR A 538 22.97 16.58 10.48
C TYR A 538 24.49 16.75 10.38
N TRP A 539 25.19 15.82 9.73
CA TRP A 539 26.64 15.87 9.48
C TRP A 539 27.00 16.99 8.51
N LYS A 540 26.09 17.27 7.56
CA LYS A 540 26.11 18.48 6.72
C LYS A 540 26.08 19.80 7.50
N SER A 541 25.63 19.80 8.77
CA SER A 541 25.56 20.98 9.63
C SER A 541 26.78 21.21 10.54
N ARG A 542 27.77 20.29 10.58
CA ARG A 542 29.01 20.47 11.36
C ARG A 542 30.22 20.79 10.47
N LYS A 543 31.10 21.68 10.98
CA LYS A 543 32.46 21.93 10.49
C LYS A 543 33.48 21.01 11.18
N ALA A 544 34.63 20.84 10.50
CA ALA A 544 35.88 20.16 10.90
C ALA A 544 35.91 18.64 10.62
N SER A 545 36.99 18.03 10.13
CA SER A 545 38.29 18.42 9.52
C SER A 545 39.00 17.10 9.21
N ASP A 546 39.77 17.07 8.11
CA ASP A 546 40.82 16.13 7.68
C ASP A 546 40.60 14.61 7.76
N VAL A 547 40.88 13.91 6.65
CA VAL A 547 41.71 12.69 6.59
C VAL A 547 42.08 12.41 5.12
N GLU A 548 43.33 11.99 4.95
CA GLU A 548 44.12 11.85 3.72
C GLU A 548 43.72 10.71 2.76
N LEU A 549 44.23 10.93 1.56
CA LEU A 549 44.11 10.23 0.28
C LEU A 549 44.80 8.85 0.26
N ILE A 550 44.13 7.82 -0.27
CA ILE A 550 44.76 6.54 -0.67
C ILE A 550 44.75 6.41 -2.20
N LYS A 551 45.93 6.06 -2.76
CA LYS A 551 46.23 5.91 -4.20
C LYS A 551 45.66 4.61 -4.82
N PRO A 552 45.42 4.55 -6.14
CA PRO A 552 44.80 3.40 -6.79
C PRO A 552 45.82 2.33 -7.21
N VAL A 553 45.36 1.08 -7.31
CA VAL A 553 46.07 -0.03 -7.97
C VAL A 553 45.26 -0.48 -9.18
N SER A 554 45.93 -0.51 -10.32
CA SER A 554 45.47 -0.95 -11.63
C SER A 554 45.56 -2.47 -11.80
N ALA A 555 44.54 -3.09 -12.39
CA ALA A 555 44.65 -4.09 -13.46
C ALA A 555 43.23 -4.51 -13.90
N PHE A 556 42.94 -4.37 -15.20
CA PHE A 556 41.65 -4.65 -15.83
C PHE A 556 41.82 -5.79 -16.84
N GLN A 557 40.90 -6.75 -16.82
CA GLN A 557 40.72 -7.75 -17.88
C GLN A 557 39.22 -7.91 -18.19
N THR A 558 38.95 -8.12 -19.48
CA THR A 558 37.78 -7.67 -20.26
C THR A 558 36.51 -8.53 -20.21
N SER A 559 35.40 -7.85 -20.53
CA SER A 559 33.97 -8.18 -20.63
C SER A 559 33.47 -9.52 -21.25
N ALA A 560 34.32 -10.45 -21.66
CA ALA A 560 33.86 -11.68 -22.34
C ALA A 560 33.37 -12.79 -21.37
N ASP A 561 33.92 -12.87 -20.16
CA ASP A 561 33.57 -13.91 -19.16
C ASP A 561 32.29 -13.61 -18.36
N TYR A 562 31.82 -12.35 -18.35
CA TYR A 562 30.63 -11.98 -17.56
C TYR A 562 29.34 -12.58 -18.12
N GLY A 563 29.22 -12.67 -19.45
CA GLY A 563 28.03 -13.19 -20.13
C GLY A 563 27.89 -14.72 -20.04
N THR A 564 28.99 -15.44 -19.80
CA THR A 564 29.01 -16.90 -19.61
C THR A 564 28.79 -17.26 -18.14
N LEU A 565 29.40 -16.54 -17.18
CA LEU A 565 29.14 -16.70 -15.73
C LEU A 565 27.71 -16.31 -15.32
N ALA A 566 27.10 -15.31 -15.99
CA ALA A 566 25.72 -14.91 -15.70
C ALA A 566 24.70 -16.07 -15.86
N ARG A 567 24.98 -17.04 -16.73
CA ARG A 567 24.12 -18.22 -16.91
C ARG A 567 24.21 -19.25 -15.78
N GLU A 568 25.28 -19.22 -14.99
CA GLU A 568 25.49 -20.15 -13.88
C GLU A 568 24.66 -19.77 -12.64
N TYR A 569 24.36 -18.47 -12.49
CA TYR A 569 23.53 -17.91 -11.42
C TYR A 569 22.19 -17.36 -11.95
N GLU A 570 21.58 -18.06 -12.91
CA GLU A 570 20.33 -17.66 -13.54
C GLU A 570 19.21 -17.52 -12.49
N THR A 571 18.41 -16.46 -12.58
CA THR A 571 17.22 -16.24 -11.73
C THR A 571 16.00 -15.98 -12.61
N LEU A 572 14.78 -16.18 -12.09
CA LEU A 572 13.57 -15.90 -12.88
C LEU A 572 13.38 -14.40 -13.19
N ILE A 573 14.02 -13.52 -12.42
CA ILE A 573 13.99 -12.06 -12.62
C ILE A 573 15.28 -11.51 -13.23
N ALA A 574 16.22 -12.37 -13.61
CA ALA A 574 17.40 -11.96 -14.36
C ALA A 574 16.94 -11.45 -15.74
N PRO A 575 17.36 -10.26 -16.18
CA PRO A 575 16.93 -9.71 -17.47
C PRO A 575 17.64 -10.41 -18.62
N ALA A 576 17.06 -10.35 -19.83
CA ALA A 576 17.71 -10.83 -21.04
C ALA A 576 19.09 -10.16 -21.27
N SER A 577 20.02 -10.88 -21.90
CA SER A 577 21.41 -10.45 -22.07
C SER A 577 21.58 -9.11 -22.78
N PHE A 578 20.69 -8.76 -23.72
CA PHE A 578 20.73 -7.46 -24.40
C PHE A 578 20.50 -6.30 -23.43
N ALA A 579 19.76 -6.50 -22.34
CA ALA A 579 19.42 -5.43 -21.40
C ALA A 579 20.64 -4.94 -20.61
N LEU A 580 21.67 -5.79 -20.47
CA LEU A 580 22.96 -5.42 -19.89
C LEU A 580 23.70 -4.36 -20.72
N SER A 581 23.31 -4.14 -21.98
CA SER A 581 23.88 -3.05 -22.80
C SER A 581 23.64 -1.65 -22.23
N ILE A 582 22.68 -1.49 -21.31
CA ILE A 582 22.44 -0.22 -20.61
C ILE A 582 23.67 0.27 -19.84
N TRP A 583 24.58 -0.63 -19.44
CA TRP A 583 25.84 -0.27 -18.80
C TRP A 583 26.72 0.63 -19.69
N ILE A 584 26.67 0.46 -21.01
CA ILE A 584 27.39 1.33 -21.96
C ILE A 584 26.89 2.77 -21.82
N LEU A 585 25.57 2.95 -21.75
CA LEU A 585 24.93 4.25 -21.59
C LEU A 585 25.23 4.85 -20.21
N ILE A 586 25.15 4.04 -19.14
CA ILE A 586 25.49 4.45 -17.77
C ILE A 586 26.93 4.98 -17.70
N TYR A 587 27.91 4.19 -18.17
CA TYR A 587 29.31 4.59 -18.11
C TYR A 587 29.63 5.80 -19.00
N ALA A 588 28.97 5.94 -20.16
CA ALA A 588 29.12 7.13 -20.99
C ALA A 588 28.61 8.40 -20.28
N LEU A 589 27.46 8.31 -19.59
CA LEU A 589 26.88 9.42 -18.83
C LEU A 589 27.67 9.74 -17.56
N GLU A 590 28.20 8.73 -16.86
CA GLU A 590 29.11 8.94 -15.73
C GLU A 590 30.43 9.59 -16.17
N ALA A 591 30.97 9.20 -17.33
CA ALA A 591 32.13 9.88 -17.90
C ALA A 591 31.81 11.35 -18.20
N LEU A 592 30.63 11.65 -18.75
CA LEU A 592 30.17 13.02 -18.96
C LEU A 592 30.06 13.82 -17.65
N LEU A 593 29.54 13.21 -16.58
CA LEU A 593 29.48 13.82 -15.24
C LEU A 593 30.88 14.19 -14.74
N VAL A 594 31.84 13.26 -14.84
CA VAL A 594 33.23 13.48 -14.40
C VAL A 594 33.93 14.54 -15.27
N LEU A 595 33.76 14.49 -16.59
CA LEU A 595 34.31 15.49 -17.51
C LEU A 595 33.75 16.89 -17.22
N THR A 596 32.46 16.97 -16.87
CA THR A 596 31.82 18.23 -16.49
C THR A 596 32.40 18.76 -15.18
N ASP A 597 32.62 17.91 -14.17
CA ASP A 597 33.25 18.33 -12.91
C ASP A 597 34.69 18.81 -13.09
N VAL A 598 35.46 18.20 -13.99
CA VAL A 598 36.88 18.54 -14.23
C VAL A 598 37.04 19.78 -15.11
N PHE A 599 36.39 19.83 -16.26
CA PHE A 599 36.62 20.88 -17.27
C PHE A 599 35.66 22.06 -17.13
N TYR A 600 34.49 21.85 -16.55
CA TYR A 600 33.44 22.85 -16.43
C TYR A 600 32.83 22.86 -15.01
N PRO A 601 33.65 23.05 -13.95
CA PRO A 601 33.22 22.88 -12.55
C PRO A 601 32.06 23.79 -12.16
N GLN A 602 31.89 24.94 -12.83
CA GLN A 602 30.76 25.86 -12.65
C GLN A 602 29.39 25.29 -13.06
N TYR A 603 29.36 24.23 -13.86
CA TYR A 603 28.16 23.52 -14.29
C TYR A 603 28.02 22.15 -13.60
N SER A 604 28.92 21.82 -12.67
CA SER A 604 28.92 20.55 -11.93
C SER A 604 27.83 20.51 -10.87
N LEU A 605 27.23 19.34 -10.66
CA LEU A 605 26.33 19.03 -9.53
C LEU A 605 26.92 19.49 -8.19
N TYR A 606 28.24 19.46 -8.08
CA TYR A 606 28.97 19.74 -6.85
C TYR A 606 29.24 21.24 -6.65
N ALA A 607 29.07 22.10 -7.66
CA ALA A 607 29.47 23.51 -7.60
C ALA A 607 28.72 24.30 -6.51
N ASP A 608 27.40 24.12 -6.47
CA ASP A 608 26.49 24.82 -5.54
C ASP A 608 26.25 24.04 -4.24
N ALA A 609 26.89 22.87 -4.10
CA ALA A 609 26.71 22.02 -2.94
C ALA A 609 27.33 22.65 -1.70
N THR A 610 26.63 22.60 -0.58
CA THR A 610 27.17 23.02 0.73
C THR A 610 28.43 22.25 1.14
N GLN A 611 28.60 21.03 0.63
CA GLN A 611 29.73 20.13 0.93
C GLN A 611 30.16 19.34 -0.33
N PRO A 612 30.87 20.00 -1.27
CA PRO A 612 31.20 19.40 -2.57
C PRO A 612 32.16 18.21 -2.44
N ALA A 613 33.09 18.27 -1.49
CA ALA A 613 34.07 17.21 -1.26
C ALA A 613 33.40 15.89 -0.85
N GLN A 614 32.36 15.92 -0.01
CA GLN A 614 31.69 14.70 0.46
C GLN A 614 30.85 14.03 -0.62
N LEU A 615 30.22 14.82 -1.49
CA LEU A 615 29.49 14.29 -2.64
C LEU A 615 30.45 13.65 -3.66
N ARG A 616 31.62 14.26 -3.89
CA ARG A 616 32.69 13.65 -4.70
C ARG A 616 33.22 12.36 -4.06
N THR A 617 33.39 12.31 -2.74
CA THR A 617 33.75 11.07 -2.02
C THR A 617 32.65 10.02 -2.15
N CYS A 618 31.38 10.40 -2.06
CA CYS A 618 30.25 9.49 -2.25
C CYS A 618 30.26 8.88 -3.67
N PHE A 619 30.53 9.69 -4.69
CA PHE A 619 30.75 9.20 -6.06
C PHE A 619 32.00 8.32 -6.17
N ALA A 620 33.10 8.62 -5.48
CA ALA A 620 34.26 7.73 -5.45
C ALA A 620 33.92 6.35 -4.84
N VAL A 621 33.07 6.31 -3.81
CA VAL A 621 32.56 5.07 -3.21
C VAL A 621 31.72 4.27 -4.21
N THR A 622 30.90 4.91 -5.07
CA THR A 622 30.16 4.18 -6.11
C THR A 622 31.11 3.51 -7.09
N CYS A 623 32.19 4.17 -7.51
CA CYS A 623 33.19 3.57 -8.40
C CYS A 623 33.91 2.37 -7.75
N ILE A 624 34.29 2.48 -6.47
CA ILE A 624 34.96 1.40 -5.73
C ILE A 624 34.00 0.21 -5.54
N ALA A 625 32.77 0.47 -5.09
CA ALA A 625 31.76 -0.57 -4.89
C ALA A 625 31.38 -1.25 -6.21
N ASN A 626 31.27 -0.47 -7.30
CA ASN A 626 31.05 -1.00 -8.65
C ASN A 626 32.17 -1.96 -9.08
N THR A 627 33.43 -1.56 -8.86
CA THR A 627 34.59 -2.42 -9.18
C THR A 627 34.63 -3.68 -8.29
N ALA A 628 34.33 -3.52 -7.00
CA ALA A 628 34.39 -4.59 -6.02
C ALA A 628 33.34 -5.68 -6.27
N TRP A 629 32.09 -5.32 -6.60
CA TRP A 629 31.07 -6.34 -6.87
C TRP A 629 31.40 -7.16 -8.13
N VAL A 630 31.94 -6.51 -9.18
CA VAL A 630 32.35 -7.18 -10.41
C VAL A 630 33.40 -8.24 -10.13
N ILE A 631 34.45 -7.87 -9.37
CA ILE A 631 35.52 -8.80 -8.99
C ILE A 631 34.99 -9.95 -8.14
N LEU A 632 34.14 -9.66 -7.15
CA LEU A 632 33.58 -10.68 -6.25
C LEU A 632 32.65 -11.64 -7.00
N TYR A 633 31.87 -11.13 -7.95
CA TYR A 633 30.97 -11.93 -8.76
C TYR A 633 31.75 -12.89 -9.69
N VAL A 634 32.80 -12.40 -10.36
CA VAL A 634 33.69 -13.24 -11.18
C VAL A 634 34.42 -14.29 -10.35
N LYS A 635 34.76 -14.00 -9.10
CA LYS A 635 35.36 -14.95 -8.15
C LYS A 635 34.35 -15.92 -7.52
N HIS A 636 33.14 -16.04 -8.06
CA HIS A 636 32.05 -16.88 -7.52
C HIS A 636 31.62 -16.55 -6.08
N SER A 637 31.97 -15.37 -5.56
CA SER A 637 31.55 -14.90 -4.23
C SER A 637 30.24 -14.12 -4.31
N VAL A 638 29.14 -14.85 -4.54
CA VAL A 638 27.81 -14.25 -4.77
C VAL A 638 27.26 -13.43 -3.61
N HIS A 639 27.50 -13.85 -2.36
CA HIS A 639 27.10 -13.10 -1.18
C HIS A 639 27.89 -11.80 -1.03
N GLY A 640 29.21 -11.85 -1.27
CA GLY A 640 30.07 -10.68 -1.25
C GLY A 640 29.69 -9.67 -2.35
N ALA A 641 29.41 -10.16 -3.57
CA ALA A 641 28.93 -9.33 -4.67
C ALA A 641 27.59 -8.65 -4.35
N THR A 642 26.67 -9.37 -3.70
CA THR A 642 25.38 -8.83 -3.27
C THR A 642 25.57 -7.72 -2.24
N VAL A 643 26.42 -7.91 -1.23
CA VAL A 643 26.74 -6.86 -0.25
C VAL A 643 27.31 -5.62 -0.93
N MET A 644 28.25 -5.79 -1.87
CA MET A 644 28.84 -4.65 -2.59
C MET A 644 27.82 -3.92 -3.48
N ILE A 645 26.85 -4.61 -4.07
CA ILE A 645 25.76 -3.97 -4.81
C ILE A 645 24.84 -3.15 -3.90
N PHE A 646 24.56 -3.62 -2.67
CA PHE A 646 23.79 -2.82 -1.71
C PHE A 646 24.58 -1.60 -1.19
N VAL A 647 25.90 -1.71 -1.04
CA VAL A 647 26.78 -0.56 -0.75
C VAL A 647 26.75 0.45 -1.90
N LEU A 648 26.85 -0.03 -3.14
CA LEU A 648 26.72 0.79 -4.36
C LEU A 648 25.35 1.48 -4.42
N TRP A 649 24.27 0.72 -4.19
CA TRP A 649 22.90 1.21 -4.18
C TRP A 649 22.70 2.32 -3.15
N LEU A 650 23.24 2.16 -1.94
CA LEU A 650 23.13 3.15 -0.87
C LEU A 650 23.88 4.45 -1.22
N ALA A 651 25.08 4.34 -1.78
CA ALA A 651 25.84 5.51 -2.23
C ALA A 651 25.12 6.26 -3.37
N LEU A 652 24.55 5.53 -4.33
CA LEU A 652 23.75 6.11 -5.42
C LEU A 652 22.44 6.74 -4.94
N LEU A 653 21.77 6.15 -3.96
CA LEU A 653 20.57 6.72 -3.36
C LEU A 653 20.84 8.12 -2.78
N LEU A 654 21.97 8.31 -2.11
CA LEU A 654 22.37 9.60 -1.55
C LEU A 654 22.57 10.65 -2.65
N LEU A 655 23.29 10.29 -3.73
CA LEU A 655 23.49 11.16 -4.89
C LEU A 655 22.17 11.49 -5.59
N TYR A 656 21.28 10.50 -5.76
CA TYR A 656 19.98 10.67 -6.39
C TYR A 656 19.07 11.61 -5.58
N ILE A 657 18.93 11.40 -4.27
CA ILE A 657 18.15 12.29 -3.39
C ILE A 657 18.67 13.72 -3.44
N TYR A 658 20.00 13.90 -3.46
CA TYR A 658 20.59 15.22 -3.59
C TYR A 658 20.21 15.87 -4.92
N SER A 659 20.41 15.18 -6.04
CA SER A 659 20.11 15.68 -7.39
C SER A 659 18.64 16.10 -7.57
N VAL A 660 17.70 15.27 -7.10
CA VAL A 660 16.25 15.55 -7.20
C VAL A 660 15.84 16.75 -6.35
N ASN A 661 16.38 16.88 -5.14
CA ASN A 661 16.05 18.01 -4.27
C ASN A 661 16.65 19.32 -4.79
N ASP A 662 17.84 19.27 -5.36
CA ASP A 662 18.48 20.42 -5.98
C ASP A 662 17.64 20.93 -7.16
N ARG A 663 17.21 20.03 -8.05
CA ARG A 663 16.27 20.35 -9.15
C ARG A 663 14.99 21.02 -8.66
N ASN A 664 14.33 20.40 -7.67
CA ASN A 664 13.08 20.91 -7.13
C ASN A 664 13.23 22.29 -6.48
N SER A 665 14.44 22.64 -6.04
CA SER A 665 14.75 23.94 -5.45
C SER A 665 15.04 25.02 -6.50
N ARG A 666 15.56 24.65 -7.69
CA ARG A 666 15.90 25.59 -8.78
C ARG A 666 14.67 26.09 -9.56
N GLY A 667 13.55 25.34 -9.56
CA GLY A 667 12.25 25.75 -10.12
C GLY A 667 12.15 25.84 -11.66
N ALA A 668 13.24 26.21 -12.35
CA ALA A 668 13.36 26.21 -13.81
C ALA A 668 14.33 25.12 -14.28
N MET A 669 13.95 24.37 -15.33
CA MET A 669 14.72 23.25 -15.86
C MET A 669 15.83 23.74 -16.81
N ASP A 670 17.09 23.70 -16.38
CA ASP A 670 18.23 23.86 -17.29
C ASP A 670 18.62 22.50 -17.87
N TRP A 671 18.37 22.33 -19.17
CA TRP A 671 18.64 21.07 -19.87
C TRP A 671 20.12 20.67 -19.85
N ARG A 672 21.04 21.64 -19.84
CA ARG A 672 22.49 21.36 -19.81
C ARG A 672 22.91 20.79 -18.45
N GLN A 673 22.43 21.40 -17.36
CA GLN A 673 22.67 20.89 -16.01
C GLN A 673 22.00 19.54 -15.79
N TYR A 674 20.79 19.34 -16.30
CA TYR A 674 20.07 18.07 -16.20
C TYR A 674 20.83 16.92 -16.88
N VAL A 675 21.24 17.09 -18.14
CA VAL A 675 21.93 16.04 -18.92
C VAL A 675 23.32 15.74 -18.37
N CYS A 676 24.08 16.76 -17.95
CA CYS A 676 25.44 16.57 -17.47
C CYS A 676 25.52 16.07 -16.02
N ASN A 677 24.46 16.25 -15.20
CA ASN A 677 24.54 15.98 -13.76
C ASN A 677 23.49 15.01 -13.23
N GLU A 678 22.21 15.30 -13.44
CA GLU A 678 21.11 14.55 -12.82
C GLU A 678 20.82 13.26 -13.59
N LEU A 679 20.79 13.33 -14.92
CA LEU A 679 20.50 12.21 -15.80
C LEU A 679 21.46 11.02 -15.58
N PRO A 680 22.80 11.21 -15.48
CA PRO A 680 23.73 10.12 -15.16
C PRO A 680 23.40 9.42 -13.83
N VAL A 681 23.11 10.19 -12.78
CA VAL A 681 22.85 9.65 -11.44
C VAL A 681 21.49 8.95 -11.37
N ALA A 682 20.45 9.54 -11.96
CA ALA A 682 19.10 8.97 -12.00
C ALA A 682 19.06 7.65 -12.78
N LEU A 683 19.69 7.60 -13.96
CA LEU A 683 19.73 6.41 -14.80
C LEU A 683 20.51 5.28 -14.11
N TYR A 684 21.65 5.61 -13.49
CA TYR A 684 22.46 4.64 -12.76
C TYR A 684 21.73 4.09 -11.53
N PHE A 685 21.16 4.97 -10.70
CA PHE A 685 20.43 4.57 -9.49
C PHE A 685 19.21 3.70 -9.82
N ALA A 686 18.47 4.02 -10.88
CA ALA A 686 17.33 3.23 -11.34
C ALA A 686 17.73 1.81 -11.76
N TRP A 687 18.79 1.68 -12.56
CA TRP A 687 19.29 0.38 -13.00
C TRP A 687 19.81 -0.46 -11.84
N VAL A 688 20.60 0.15 -10.94
CA VAL A 688 21.13 -0.55 -9.75
C VAL A 688 20.01 -0.93 -8.78
N SER A 689 18.90 -0.19 -8.73
CA SER A 689 17.73 -0.58 -7.92
C SER A 689 17.11 -1.89 -8.39
N ALA A 690 16.96 -2.11 -9.70
CA ALA A 690 16.52 -3.39 -10.23
C ALA A 690 17.57 -4.50 -10.02
N LEU A 691 18.84 -4.16 -10.23
CA LEU A 691 19.96 -5.09 -10.08
C LEU A 691 20.14 -5.59 -8.64
N ALA A 692 19.91 -4.74 -7.64
CA ALA A 692 20.01 -5.09 -6.23
C ALA A 692 19.05 -6.23 -5.86
N PHE A 693 17.82 -6.18 -6.36
CA PHE A 693 16.85 -7.26 -6.14
C PHE A 693 17.16 -8.52 -6.95
N ASN A 694 17.71 -8.39 -8.16
CA ASN A 694 18.20 -9.57 -8.88
C ASN A 694 19.36 -10.25 -8.13
N HIS A 695 20.34 -9.50 -7.62
CA HIS A 695 21.44 -10.07 -6.83
C HIS A 695 21.00 -10.61 -5.47
N LEU A 696 20.00 -10.01 -4.85
CA LEU A 696 19.36 -10.58 -3.68
C LEU A 696 18.76 -11.95 -4.00
N ALA A 697 18.08 -12.08 -5.14
CA ALA A 697 17.57 -13.38 -5.60
C ALA A 697 18.71 -14.38 -5.87
N ILE A 698 19.82 -13.97 -6.51
CA ILE A 698 21.01 -14.82 -6.71
C ILE A 698 21.55 -15.34 -5.36
N SER A 699 21.74 -14.44 -4.39
CA SER A 699 22.25 -14.78 -3.07
C SER A 699 21.32 -15.75 -2.32
N LEU A 700 20.00 -15.53 -2.38
CA LEU A 700 19.02 -16.41 -1.75
C LEU A 700 18.95 -17.79 -2.42
N GLN A 701 19.04 -17.86 -3.76
CA GLN A 701 19.11 -19.13 -4.49
C GLN A 701 20.37 -19.93 -4.11
N SER A 702 21.52 -19.24 -4.02
CA SER A 702 22.77 -19.86 -3.63
C SER A 702 22.74 -20.39 -2.19
N ALA A 703 22.08 -19.69 -1.26
CA ALA A 703 21.92 -20.15 0.12
C ALA A 703 20.96 -21.35 0.25
N ARG A 704 19.95 -21.43 -0.63
CA ARG A 704 18.93 -22.49 -0.64
C ARG A 704 19.34 -23.73 -1.45
N GLY A 705 20.26 -23.59 -2.40
CA GLY A 705 20.64 -24.67 -3.33
C GLY A 705 19.65 -24.90 -4.47
N GLY A 706 18.85 -23.89 -4.85
CA GLY A 706 17.86 -24.00 -5.94
C GLY A 706 16.99 -22.76 -6.12
N PHE A 707 16.09 -22.81 -7.12
CA PHE A 707 15.20 -21.67 -7.44
C PHE A 707 14.29 -21.27 -6.27
N LEU A 708 14.02 -19.96 -6.15
CA LEU A 708 13.08 -19.41 -5.18
C LEU A 708 11.63 -19.68 -5.60
N SER A 709 10.69 -19.51 -4.67
CA SER A 709 9.27 -19.58 -5.03
C SER A 709 8.90 -18.41 -5.96
N VAL A 710 7.88 -18.63 -6.81
CA VAL A 710 7.32 -17.58 -7.68
C VAL A 710 6.98 -16.33 -6.87
N SER A 711 6.39 -16.51 -5.69
CA SER A 711 6.02 -15.41 -4.79
C SER A 711 7.21 -14.55 -4.41
N THR A 712 8.39 -15.13 -4.15
CA THR A 712 9.60 -14.35 -3.84
C THR A 712 9.99 -13.49 -5.04
N TYR A 713 10.02 -14.04 -6.25
CA TYR A 713 10.35 -13.30 -7.47
C TYR A 713 9.36 -12.17 -7.78
N VAL A 714 8.06 -12.47 -7.65
CA VAL A 714 6.98 -11.48 -7.84
C VAL A 714 7.11 -10.35 -6.81
N VAL A 715 7.42 -10.64 -5.55
CA VAL A 715 7.65 -9.60 -4.52
C VAL A 715 8.82 -8.70 -4.90
N HIS A 716 9.93 -9.25 -5.39
CA HIS A 716 11.08 -8.45 -5.85
C HIS A 716 10.67 -7.51 -6.99
N LEU A 717 9.90 -7.99 -7.97
CA LEU A 717 9.35 -7.17 -9.05
C LEU A 717 8.40 -6.08 -8.53
N CYS A 718 7.51 -6.41 -7.58
CA CYS A 718 6.60 -5.45 -6.97
C CYS A 718 7.34 -4.31 -6.25
N ILE A 719 8.46 -4.61 -5.58
CA ILE A 719 9.28 -3.58 -4.93
C ILE A 719 9.91 -2.65 -5.98
N VAL A 720 10.46 -3.20 -7.06
CA VAL A 720 11.03 -2.43 -8.17
C VAL A 720 9.96 -1.53 -8.83
N ILE A 721 8.78 -2.06 -9.09
CA ILE A 721 7.62 -1.29 -9.62
C ILE A 721 7.20 -0.19 -8.64
N THR A 722 7.19 -0.47 -7.35
CA THR A 722 6.85 0.51 -6.32
C THR A 722 7.86 1.67 -6.31
N PHE A 723 9.17 1.38 -6.42
CA PHE A 723 10.19 2.43 -6.54
C PHE A 723 9.99 3.29 -7.79
N ALA A 724 9.64 2.69 -8.92
CA ALA A 724 9.31 3.42 -10.14
C ALA A 724 8.10 4.37 -9.97
N ILE A 725 7.02 3.88 -9.35
CA ILE A 725 5.84 4.70 -9.05
C ILE A 725 6.19 5.84 -8.10
N MET A 726 6.96 5.56 -7.04
CA MET A 726 7.41 6.58 -6.09
C MET A 726 8.29 7.64 -6.77
N ALA A 727 9.16 7.25 -7.70
CA ALA A 727 10.01 8.18 -8.44
C ALA A 727 9.19 9.13 -9.32
N VAL A 728 8.16 8.64 -10.03
CA VAL A 728 7.29 9.53 -10.83
C VAL A 728 6.39 10.41 -9.97
N LEU A 729 5.81 9.89 -8.88
CA LEU A 729 4.87 10.64 -8.06
C LEU A 729 5.55 11.70 -7.18
N TYR A 730 6.69 11.37 -6.58
CA TYR A 730 7.35 12.22 -5.59
C TYR A 730 8.60 12.91 -6.12
N ALA A 731 9.44 12.17 -6.86
CA ALA A 731 10.64 12.76 -7.44
C ALA A 731 10.33 13.54 -8.73
N LYS A 732 9.17 13.33 -9.37
CA LYS A 732 8.85 13.81 -10.72
C LYS A 732 9.93 13.39 -11.73
N ASP A 733 10.50 12.20 -11.58
CA ASP A 733 11.59 11.72 -12.44
C ASP A 733 11.10 10.64 -13.43
N PRO A 734 10.92 10.97 -14.72
CA PRO A 734 10.49 10.00 -15.72
C PRO A 734 11.60 9.02 -16.12
N VAL A 735 12.89 9.34 -15.91
CA VAL A 735 14.02 8.50 -16.34
C VAL A 735 14.08 7.23 -15.52
N PHE A 736 13.91 7.34 -14.19
CA PHE A 736 13.84 6.18 -13.30
C PHE A 736 12.78 5.17 -13.75
N VAL A 737 11.64 5.69 -14.21
CA VAL A 737 10.54 4.89 -14.72
C VAL A 737 10.87 4.24 -16.06
N LEU A 738 11.48 4.96 -17.00
CA LEU A 738 11.89 4.40 -18.29
C LEU A 738 12.92 3.26 -18.12
N VAL A 739 13.87 3.41 -17.21
CA VAL A 739 14.86 2.36 -16.89
C VAL A 739 14.18 1.14 -16.25
N THR A 740 13.18 1.37 -15.40
CA THR A 740 12.40 0.27 -14.80
C THR A 740 11.58 -0.46 -15.86
N ILE A 741 10.95 0.26 -16.81
CA ILE A 741 10.26 -0.34 -17.95
C ILE A 741 11.23 -1.17 -18.81
N TRP A 742 12.42 -0.63 -19.10
CA TRP A 742 13.47 -1.35 -19.83
C TRP A 742 13.85 -2.67 -19.16
N TYR A 743 14.06 -2.66 -17.85
CA TYR A 743 14.34 -3.85 -17.06
C TYR A 743 13.18 -4.87 -17.09
N LEU A 744 11.94 -4.41 -16.87
CA LEU A 744 10.76 -5.27 -16.83
C LEU A 744 10.46 -5.90 -18.20
N VAL A 745 10.62 -5.15 -19.29
CA VAL A 745 10.52 -5.67 -20.66
C VAL A 745 11.59 -6.74 -20.89
N ALA A 746 12.83 -6.49 -20.47
CA ALA A 746 13.92 -7.45 -20.60
C ALA A 746 13.70 -8.75 -19.82
N VAL A 747 13.04 -8.70 -18.66
CA VAL A 747 12.61 -9.89 -17.92
C VAL A 747 11.49 -10.61 -18.69
N ALA A 748 10.48 -9.87 -19.17
CA ALA A 748 9.33 -10.44 -19.87
C ALA A 748 9.70 -11.17 -21.17
N VAL A 749 10.60 -10.59 -21.98
CA VAL A 749 11.00 -11.16 -23.28
C VAL A 749 12.13 -12.18 -23.19
N LYS A 750 12.63 -12.48 -21.99
CA LYS A 750 13.73 -13.43 -21.79
C LYS A 750 13.37 -14.82 -22.31
N ASP A 751 14.15 -15.38 -23.22
CA ASP A 751 13.92 -16.71 -23.77
C ASP A 751 14.98 -17.71 -23.27
N VAL A 752 14.67 -18.44 -22.19
CA VAL A 752 15.53 -19.46 -21.58
C VAL A 752 14.70 -20.70 -21.28
N SER A 753 15.18 -21.88 -21.73
CA SER A 753 14.50 -23.15 -21.51
C SER A 753 14.84 -23.74 -20.13
N PHE A 754 13.90 -23.68 -19.19
CA PHE A 754 14.05 -24.29 -17.85
C PHE A 754 13.48 -25.72 -17.79
N PRO A 755 13.94 -26.57 -16.85
CA PRO A 755 13.31 -27.88 -16.58
C PRO A 755 11.82 -27.73 -16.24
N GLY A 756 10.98 -28.71 -16.62
CA GLY A 756 9.51 -28.58 -16.60
C GLY A 756 8.87 -28.12 -15.28
N LYS A 757 9.48 -28.38 -14.11
CA LYS A 757 8.99 -27.91 -12.80
C LYS A 757 9.15 -26.39 -12.58
N ILE A 758 10.09 -25.74 -13.27
CA ILE A 758 10.43 -24.32 -13.12
C ILE A 758 9.88 -23.51 -14.31
N MET A 759 9.52 -24.18 -15.41
CA MET A 759 8.99 -23.53 -16.62
C MET A 759 7.69 -22.76 -16.36
N CYS A 760 6.73 -23.34 -15.61
CA CYS A 760 5.51 -22.61 -15.22
C CYS A 760 5.83 -21.39 -14.34
N ALA A 761 6.78 -21.52 -13.40
CA ALA A 761 7.22 -20.44 -12.53
C ALA A 761 7.88 -19.28 -13.30
N ASP A 762 8.70 -19.59 -14.30
CA ASP A 762 9.31 -18.62 -15.21
C ASP A 762 8.23 -17.87 -16.01
N MET A 763 7.26 -18.59 -16.59
CA MET A 763 6.16 -18.00 -17.33
C MET A 763 5.36 -17.00 -16.48
N SER A 764 5.01 -17.37 -15.24
CA SER A 764 4.30 -16.46 -14.34
C SER A 764 5.13 -15.21 -13.99
N VAL A 765 6.44 -15.36 -13.73
CA VAL A 765 7.33 -14.22 -13.42
C VAL A 765 7.48 -13.28 -14.62
N ARG A 766 7.60 -13.83 -15.83
CA ARG A 766 7.66 -13.05 -17.09
C ARG A 766 6.36 -12.32 -17.36
N ALA A 767 5.21 -12.95 -17.09
CA ALA A 767 3.90 -12.32 -17.18
C ALA A 767 3.78 -11.14 -16.20
N CYS A 768 4.17 -11.33 -14.93
CA CYS A 768 4.19 -10.26 -13.93
C CYS A 768 5.13 -9.10 -14.30
N ALA A 769 6.27 -9.38 -14.92
CA ALA A 769 7.16 -8.33 -15.42
C ALA A 769 6.52 -7.54 -16.57
N GLY A 770 5.85 -8.22 -17.51
CA GLY A 770 5.08 -7.59 -18.58
C GLY A 770 3.95 -6.69 -18.05
N GLU A 771 3.23 -7.12 -17.02
CA GLU A 771 2.25 -6.31 -16.31
C GLU A 771 2.84 -5.05 -15.71
N GLY A 772 3.92 -5.21 -14.95
CA GLY A 772 4.59 -4.11 -14.29
C GLY A 772 5.00 -3.03 -15.28
N ALA A 773 5.54 -3.44 -16.44
CA ALA A 773 5.90 -2.52 -17.52
C ALA A 773 4.67 -1.76 -18.06
N GLY A 774 3.53 -2.45 -18.25
CA GLY A 774 2.27 -1.85 -18.68
C GLY A 774 1.71 -0.83 -17.68
N ILE A 775 1.61 -1.21 -16.41
CA ILE A 775 1.11 -0.35 -15.32
C ILE A 775 1.95 0.92 -15.21
N VAL A 776 3.26 0.76 -15.13
CA VAL A 776 4.21 1.85 -14.97
C VAL A 776 4.23 2.76 -16.21
N GLY A 777 4.12 2.19 -17.42
CA GLY A 777 4.02 2.94 -18.67
C GLY A 777 2.75 3.80 -18.76
N VAL A 778 1.59 3.26 -18.38
CA VAL A 778 0.33 4.01 -18.35
C VAL A 778 0.38 5.13 -17.30
N LEU A 779 0.95 4.87 -16.11
CA LEU A 779 1.13 5.89 -15.08
C LEU A 779 2.05 7.03 -15.54
N LEU A 780 3.10 6.73 -16.30
CA LEU A 780 3.97 7.74 -16.90
C LEU A 780 3.18 8.62 -17.89
N LEU A 781 2.36 8.02 -18.75
CA LEU A 781 1.50 8.75 -19.70
C LEU A 781 0.46 9.62 -18.99
N LEU A 782 -0.19 9.11 -17.93
CA LEU A 782 -1.16 9.87 -17.15
C LEU A 782 -0.50 11.01 -16.37
N SER A 783 0.69 10.77 -15.80
CA SER A 783 1.45 11.79 -15.08
C SER A 783 1.91 12.90 -16.01
N THR A 784 2.46 12.56 -17.18
CA THR A 784 2.87 13.54 -18.19
C THR A 784 1.68 14.35 -18.71
N PHE A 785 0.52 13.73 -18.95
CA PHE A 785 -0.71 14.40 -19.36
C PHE A 785 -1.25 15.34 -18.26
N TYR A 786 -1.23 14.91 -16.99
CA TYR A 786 -1.64 15.74 -15.86
C TYR A 786 -0.74 16.98 -15.71
N MET A 787 0.58 16.79 -15.82
CA MET A 787 1.55 17.89 -15.73
C MET A 787 1.42 18.89 -16.89
N THR A 788 1.10 18.43 -18.11
CA THR A 788 0.93 19.33 -19.27
C THR A 788 -0.38 20.12 -19.26
N PHE A 789 -1.49 19.52 -18.80
CA PHE A 789 -2.82 20.14 -18.93
C PHE A 789 -3.39 20.75 -17.64
N TYR A 790 -2.90 20.34 -16.46
CA TYR A 790 -3.51 20.72 -15.18
C TYR A 790 -2.64 21.63 -14.30
N GLU A 791 -1.30 21.50 -14.35
CA GLU A 791 -0.38 22.43 -13.66
C GLU A 791 -0.08 23.70 -14.50
N SER A 792 -0.47 23.76 -15.78
CA SER A 792 -0.23 24.94 -16.65
C SER A 792 -1.23 26.10 -16.45
N LYS A 793 -1.85 26.24 -15.27
CA LYS A 793 -2.82 27.31 -14.95
C LYS A 793 -2.48 28.07 -13.69
#